data_AF-A0A8J5CWF8-F1
#
_entry.id   AF-A0A8J5CWF8-F1
#
_cell.length_a   1.000
_cell.length_b   1.000
_cell.length_c   1.000
_cell.angle_alpha   90.00
_cell.angle_beta   90.00
_cell.angle_gamma   90.00
#
_symmetry.space_group_name_H-M   'P 1'
#
loop_
_entity.id
_entity.type
_entity.pdbx_description
1 polymer ?
#
loop_
_entity_poly.entity_id
_entity_poly.type
_entity_poly.pdbx_seq_one_letter_code
_entity_poly.pdbx_strand_id
1 'polypeptide(L)'
;MVRRSNLHYDSSHVLRLLGPSADETPLTVRLIYLRLPSLHPDCAPHCGVLRSSNSKPLRISSPLSSLLTISIKKAITRLQRIPLLEDDIFQLSLLDYGCLRFLPSLVAASVFFVSRYTIDAKSHPWAVKLLKEEAADAAAGERTMKANARKDGNGGAGNGGASPQVTLLPCFDVKAFVAVLVVLTLVMAMWQLHPYESLLSSRSVACPLPAAAAATARLHKSAISLPLDPSSNSTAFAGPPPKSNLLDLPLRAPPRDPDKRIFQAYGSAAALFVLMGAYRGGPTTFAVVGLASKPTHVYDTPWFKCEWVPNANASAASPPQPIRAKAYKMLPDWGYGRVYTVVVVNCTFPFNPNSDNAGGKLLLHAYYSAKSRRYEKLVALEESPGSYDEAFFRPPFKYEYLYCGSSLYGNLSASRIREWMAYHTHFFGPSSHFVFHDAGGVSPEVRAVLQPWVTAGRATIQDIRAQAEYDGYYYNQFLVVNDCLHRYRHAANWTFFFDVDEYIHLPDGRPLEAVLHNLSDYTQFTIEQNPMSSKLCVLDQSKNYSQEWGFEKLVFRNSITGIRRDRKYAIRAKNAYATGVHMSENVIGKTTHDTEDMIRYYHYHNSINTIGEPCREFVPMPPPGNVTWFEKIPYVYDGNMKRLAGTIKDFEKQTINATI
;
A
#
# COMPACT_ATOMS: atom_id res chain seq x y z
N MET A 1 -29.42 3.87 -16.63
CA MET A 1 -30.67 3.79 -15.86
C MET A 1 -30.53 2.63 -14.88
N VAL A 2 -30.30 2.90 -13.58
CA VAL A 2 -29.93 1.85 -12.59
C VAL A 2 -30.94 1.88 -11.46
N ARG A 3 -31.66 0.78 -11.23
CA ARG A 3 -32.59 0.62 -10.09
C ARG A 3 -31.80 0.21 -8.84
N ARG A 4 -32.11 0.85 -7.71
CA ARG A 4 -31.71 0.39 -6.38
C ARG A 4 -32.62 -0.76 -5.94
N SER A 5 -32.06 -1.73 -5.22
CA SER A 5 -32.81 -2.70 -4.41
C SER A 5 -32.49 -2.46 -2.94
N ASN A 6 -33.48 -2.01 -2.17
CA ASN A 6 -33.38 -1.86 -0.72
C ASN A 6 -33.56 -3.22 -0.03
N LEU A 7 -32.93 -3.39 1.13
CA LEU A 7 -33.24 -4.44 2.10
C LEU A 7 -33.75 -3.76 3.38
N HIS A 8 -34.97 -4.09 3.79
CA HIS A 8 -35.50 -3.74 5.10
C HIS A 8 -34.96 -4.73 6.14
N TYR A 9 -34.84 -4.27 7.38
CA TYR A 9 -34.89 -5.16 8.55
C TYR A 9 -35.84 -4.56 9.59
N ASP A 10 -36.59 -5.45 10.23
CA ASP A 10 -37.70 -5.14 11.13
C ASP A 10 -37.22 -4.93 12.57
N SER A 11 -38.02 -4.31 13.43
CA SER A 11 -37.69 -4.02 14.83
C SER A 11 -38.94 -4.04 15.70
N SER A 12 -39.02 -4.98 16.65
CA SER A 12 -40.14 -5.10 17.59
C SER A 12 -39.71 -5.57 18.98
N HIS A 13 -40.51 -5.17 19.98
CA HIS A 13 -40.40 -5.41 21.45
C HIS A 13 -39.24 -4.67 22.17
N VAL A 14 -39.45 -3.55 22.89
CA VAL A 14 -40.45 -3.09 23.90
C VAL A 14 -40.20 -3.62 25.32
N LEU A 15 -39.78 -2.71 26.23
CA LEU A 15 -40.26 -2.41 27.62
C LEU A 15 -39.14 -1.70 28.44
N ARG A 16 -39.37 -0.99 29.57
CA ARG A 16 -40.29 0.11 29.90
C ARG A 16 -39.91 0.71 31.29
N LEU A 17 -40.18 2.00 31.55
CA LEU A 17 -40.12 2.68 32.89
C LEU A 17 -38.68 2.92 33.42
N LEU A 18 -38.33 3.98 34.19
CA LEU A 18 -39.07 4.82 35.15
C LEU A 18 -38.85 6.34 34.95
N GLY A 19 -39.59 7.15 35.73
CA GLY A 19 -39.69 8.63 35.61
C GLY A 19 -38.72 9.47 36.46
N PRO A 20 -39.02 10.77 36.67
CA PRO A 20 -38.02 11.80 36.98
C PRO A 20 -37.88 12.16 38.47
N SER A 21 -36.70 12.66 38.87
CA SER A 21 -36.58 13.66 39.94
C SER A 21 -35.49 14.68 39.59
N ALA A 22 -35.68 15.92 40.02
CA ALA A 22 -34.69 16.97 39.94
C ALA A 22 -33.85 17.01 41.23
N ASP A 23 -32.58 17.38 41.13
CA ASP A 23 -31.97 18.27 42.12
C ASP A 23 -30.75 19.00 41.52
N GLU A 24 -30.60 20.29 41.82
CA GLU A 24 -29.52 21.13 41.29
C GLU A 24 -28.38 21.28 42.30
N THR A 25 -27.14 20.93 41.94
CA THR A 25 -25.94 21.48 42.60
C THR A 25 -24.79 21.71 41.58
N PRO A 26 -24.01 22.81 41.70
CA PRO A 26 -22.99 23.15 40.72
C PRO A 26 -21.62 22.49 41.01
N LEU A 27 -21.19 21.58 40.14
CA LEU A 27 -19.84 21.00 40.18
C LEU A 27 -18.77 22.03 39.75
N THR A 28 -17.94 22.44 40.70
CA THR A 28 -16.83 23.36 40.47
C THR A 28 -15.62 22.60 39.93
N VAL A 29 -15.28 22.77 38.65
CA VAL A 29 -14.10 22.13 38.05
C VAL A 29 -12.82 22.86 38.49
N ARG A 30 -12.02 22.21 39.35
CA ARG A 30 -10.63 22.61 39.61
C ARG A 30 -9.75 22.21 38.43
N LEU A 31 -9.16 23.19 37.73
CA LEU A 31 -8.04 22.92 36.83
C LEU A 31 -6.80 22.52 37.65
N ILE A 32 -6.30 21.30 37.41
CA ILE A 32 -4.99 20.87 37.88
C ILE A 32 -3.95 21.36 36.86
N TYR A 33 -3.13 22.34 37.25
CA TYR A 33 -1.94 22.69 36.51
C TYR A 33 -0.87 21.59 36.67
N LEU A 34 -0.52 20.90 35.58
CA LEU A 34 0.71 20.11 35.53
C LEU A 34 1.90 21.06 35.42
N ARG A 35 2.76 21.02 36.44
CA ARG A 35 3.90 21.93 36.63
C ARG A 35 5.14 21.34 35.98
N LEU A 36 5.62 21.94 34.88
CA LEU A 36 6.95 21.61 34.34
C LEU A 36 8.05 22.09 35.31
N PRO A 37 9.18 21.37 35.45
CA PRO A 37 10.26 21.77 36.36
C PRO A 37 10.94 23.08 35.93
N SER A 38 11.30 23.88 36.92
CA SER A 38 11.96 25.18 36.76
C SER A 38 13.41 25.05 36.29
N LEU A 39 13.76 25.71 35.18
CA LEU A 39 15.12 26.18 34.92
C LEU A 39 15.38 27.44 35.77
N HIS A 40 16.46 27.43 36.54
CA HIS A 40 16.87 28.60 37.33
C HIS A 40 17.57 29.62 36.41
N PRO A 41 17.32 30.94 36.56
CA PRO A 41 17.91 31.95 35.68
C PRO A 41 19.28 32.39 36.17
N ASP A 42 20.20 32.59 35.23
CA ASP A 42 21.22 33.64 35.27
C ASP A 42 21.75 33.95 33.86
N CYS A 43 22.23 35.17 33.65
CA CYS A 43 22.95 35.68 32.47
C CYS A 43 22.19 35.78 31.13
N ALA A 44 21.62 36.97 30.89
CA ALA A 44 21.68 37.67 29.61
C ALA A 44 22.64 38.89 29.76
N PRO A 45 23.01 39.66 28.72
CA PRO A 45 22.73 39.52 27.28
C PRO A 45 24.00 39.62 26.39
N HIS A 46 23.86 39.49 25.07
CA HIS A 46 24.58 40.36 24.13
C HIS A 46 23.83 40.51 22.79
N CYS A 47 23.39 41.73 22.50
CA CYS A 47 22.83 42.09 21.19
C CYS A 47 23.96 42.29 20.16
N GLY A 48 23.87 41.59 19.02
CA GLY A 48 24.66 41.87 17.82
C GLY A 48 23.77 42.49 16.74
N VAL A 49 23.98 43.77 16.44
CA VAL A 49 23.20 44.49 15.42
C VAL A 49 23.77 44.23 14.02
N LEU A 50 22.93 43.71 13.11
CA LEU A 50 23.11 43.91 11.66
C LEU A 50 21.77 44.28 11.02
N ARG A 51 21.73 45.46 10.39
CA ARG A 51 20.56 46.08 9.77
C ARG A 51 20.86 46.34 8.29
N SER A 52 19.90 46.06 7.41
CA SER A 52 19.71 46.74 6.10
C SER A 52 20.79 46.46 5.01
N SER A 53 20.52 46.28 3.71
CA SER A 53 19.33 46.20 2.85
C SER A 53 19.74 45.36 1.59
N ASN A 54 18.91 44.80 0.71
CA ASN A 54 17.85 45.43 -0.08
C ASN A 54 17.01 44.35 -0.81
N SER A 55 15.68 44.33 -0.65
CA SER A 55 14.76 43.86 -1.70
C SER A 55 13.33 44.35 -1.42
N LYS A 56 12.61 44.76 -2.47
CA LYS A 56 11.20 45.22 -2.40
C LYS A 56 10.27 44.03 -2.09
N PRO A 57 9.12 44.25 -1.44
CA PRO A 57 8.23 43.15 -1.03
C PRO A 57 7.55 42.48 -2.23
N LEU A 58 7.75 41.16 -2.36
CA LEU A 58 6.98 40.34 -3.28
C LEU A 58 5.59 40.07 -2.67
N ARG A 59 4.51 40.44 -3.37
CA ARG A 59 3.14 40.12 -2.93
C ARG A 59 2.91 38.61 -3.05
N ILE A 60 2.84 37.92 -1.91
CA ILE A 60 2.30 36.55 -1.84
C ILE A 60 0.78 36.66 -1.82
N SER A 61 0.13 36.33 -2.94
CA SER A 61 -1.33 36.18 -3.01
C SER A 61 -1.70 34.70 -3.17
N SER A 62 -1.76 33.98 -2.06
CA SER A 62 -2.38 32.66 -1.94
C SER A 62 -3.60 32.75 -1.02
N PRO A 63 -4.82 32.93 -1.56
CA PRO A 63 -6.00 33.23 -0.77
C PRO A 63 -6.67 31.95 -0.25
N LEU A 64 -6.15 31.40 0.86
CA LEU A 64 -6.84 30.33 1.60
C LEU A 64 -6.63 30.36 3.13
N SER A 65 -5.66 31.13 3.63
CA SER A 65 -5.61 31.51 5.05
C SER A 65 -6.21 32.91 5.27
N SER A 66 -5.88 33.89 4.41
CA SER A 66 -6.17 35.30 4.70
C SER A 66 -7.62 35.75 4.50
N LEU A 67 -8.44 35.11 3.66
CA LEU A 67 -9.84 35.54 3.47
C LEU A 67 -10.78 35.01 4.56
N LEU A 68 -10.61 33.75 5.00
CA LEU A 68 -11.43 33.19 6.09
C LEU A 68 -11.17 33.91 7.42
N THR A 69 -9.92 34.26 7.70
CA THR A 69 -9.53 34.98 8.92
C THR A 69 -9.98 36.44 8.95
N ILE A 70 -10.19 37.11 7.81
CA ILE A 70 -10.58 38.55 7.79
C ILE A 70 -12.08 38.75 8.05
N SER A 71 -12.95 37.91 7.49
CA SER A 71 -14.40 38.02 7.77
C SER A 71 -14.73 37.65 9.22
N ILE A 72 -14.06 36.63 9.78
CA ILE A 72 -14.28 36.20 11.17
C ILE A 72 -13.69 37.20 12.18
N LYS A 73 -12.50 37.76 11.95
CA LYS A 73 -11.89 38.74 12.88
C LYS A 73 -12.70 40.03 13.05
N LYS A 74 -13.53 40.43 12.06
CA LYS A 74 -14.41 41.60 12.21
C LYS A 74 -15.64 41.36 13.09
N ALA A 75 -15.96 40.11 13.42
CA ALA A 75 -17.07 39.76 14.31
C ALA A 75 -16.65 39.51 15.77
N ILE A 76 -15.35 39.47 16.08
CA ILE A 76 -14.84 39.05 17.39
C ILE A 76 -14.00 40.16 18.04
N THR A 77 -14.70 41.05 18.76
CA THR A 77 -14.06 42.02 19.67
C THR A 77 -14.76 42.07 21.03
N ARG A 78 -14.46 41.09 21.89
CA ARG A 78 -14.32 41.18 23.37
C ARG A 78 -14.06 39.77 23.94
N LEU A 79 -13.29 39.70 25.02
CA LEU A 79 -12.81 38.51 25.76
C LEU A 79 -11.59 37.78 25.14
N GLN A 80 -10.44 37.88 25.82
CA GLN A 80 -9.12 37.40 25.36
C GLN A 80 -8.87 35.88 25.49
N ARG A 81 -9.89 35.05 25.79
CA ARG A 81 -9.72 33.59 26.01
C ARG A 81 -10.14 32.70 24.84
N ILE A 82 -10.93 33.20 23.91
CA ILE A 82 -11.52 32.40 22.82
C ILE A 82 -10.49 32.00 21.73
N PRO A 83 -9.62 32.90 21.22
CA PRO A 83 -8.78 32.57 20.05
C PRO A 83 -7.75 31.46 20.29
N LEU A 84 -7.23 31.35 21.51
CA LEU A 84 -6.22 30.34 21.87
C LEU A 84 -6.80 28.92 21.84
N LEU A 85 -8.02 28.74 22.37
CA LEU A 85 -8.69 27.44 22.38
C LEU A 85 -9.12 26.99 20.97
N GLU A 86 -9.47 27.95 20.10
CA GLU A 86 -9.77 27.68 18.69
C GLU A 86 -8.52 27.20 17.93
N ASP A 87 -7.37 27.87 18.09
CA ASP A 87 -6.11 27.46 17.45
C ASP A 87 -5.60 26.10 17.98
N ASP A 88 -5.73 25.82 19.29
CA ASP A 88 -5.33 24.55 19.90
C ASP A 88 -6.19 23.37 19.41
N ILE A 89 -7.52 23.51 19.40
CA ILE A 89 -8.43 22.45 18.94
C ILE A 89 -8.33 22.28 17.42
N PHE A 90 -8.08 23.35 16.64
CA PHE A 90 -7.78 23.22 15.22
C PHE A 90 -6.49 22.44 14.98
N GLN A 91 -5.41 22.72 15.72
CA GLN A 91 -4.17 21.94 15.61
C GLN A 91 -4.34 20.47 16.03
N LEU A 92 -5.14 20.18 17.07
CA LEU A 92 -5.52 18.80 17.41
C LEU A 92 -6.28 18.10 16.28
N SER A 93 -7.15 18.81 15.54
CA SER A 93 -7.85 18.25 14.38
C SER A 93 -6.92 17.93 13.18
N LEU A 94 -5.71 18.49 13.14
CA LEU A 94 -4.68 18.14 12.15
C LEU A 94 -3.87 16.89 12.56
N LEU A 95 -4.00 16.43 13.81
CA LEU A 95 -3.35 15.23 14.34
C LEU A 95 -4.26 13.99 14.29
N ASP A 96 -5.58 14.17 14.18
CA ASP A 96 -6.53 13.06 13.98
C ASP A 96 -6.81 12.83 12.48
N TYR A 97 -6.33 11.69 11.96
CA TYR A 97 -6.61 11.23 10.60
C TYR A 97 -8.12 11.11 10.31
N GLY A 98 -8.95 10.89 11.33
CA GLY A 98 -10.41 10.89 11.25
C GLY A 98 -11.04 12.23 10.84
N CYS A 99 -10.29 13.34 10.88
CA CYS A 99 -10.73 14.65 10.42
C CYS A 99 -10.56 14.87 8.90
N LEU A 100 -9.67 14.12 8.23
CA LEU A 100 -9.36 14.29 6.80
C LEU A 100 -10.52 13.98 5.84
N ARG A 101 -11.57 13.32 6.33
CA ARG A 101 -12.81 13.03 5.58
C ARG A 101 -13.79 14.21 5.53
N PHE A 102 -13.52 15.29 6.24
CA PHE A 102 -14.40 16.47 6.33
C PHE A 102 -13.79 17.67 5.59
N LEU A 103 -14.66 18.54 5.07
CA LEU A 103 -14.21 19.80 4.45
C LEU A 103 -13.56 20.71 5.52
N PRO A 104 -12.48 21.45 5.20
CA PRO A 104 -11.84 22.36 6.16
C PRO A 104 -12.79 23.40 6.78
N SER A 105 -13.81 23.85 6.04
CA SER A 105 -14.87 24.73 6.57
C SER A 105 -15.72 24.05 7.64
N LEU A 106 -16.06 22.77 7.46
CA LEU A 106 -16.82 21.98 8.45
C LEU A 106 -15.98 21.70 9.70
N VAL A 107 -14.67 21.45 9.53
CA VAL A 107 -13.73 21.32 10.65
C VAL A 107 -13.63 22.63 11.42
N ALA A 108 -13.42 23.76 10.73
CA ALA A 108 -13.35 25.08 11.35
C ALA A 108 -14.66 25.47 12.08
N ALA A 109 -15.83 25.21 11.48
CA ALA A 109 -17.12 25.44 12.14
C ALA A 109 -17.31 24.56 13.39
N SER A 110 -16.85 23.30 13.35
CA SER A 110 -16.89 22.40 14.51
C SER A 110 -15.94 22.86 15.62
N VAL A 111 -14.72 23.29 15.29
CA VAL A 111 -13.74 23.86 16.23
C VAL A 111 -14.33 25.10 16.92
N PHE A 112 -14.92 26.02 16.16
CA PHE A 112 -15.55 27.22 16.70
C PHE A 112 -16.71 26.89 17.65
N PHE A 113 -17.57 25.94 17.25
CA PHE A 113 -18.69 25.46 18.08
C PHE A 113 -18.20 24.87 19.41
N VAL A 114 -17.22 23.97 19.37
CA VAL A 114 -16.66 23.32 20.57
C VAL A 114 -16.00 24.37 21.47
N SER A 115 -15.13 25.23 20.92
CA SER A 115 -14.43 26.27 21.69
C SER A 115 -15.40 27.23 22.39
N ARG A 116 -16.50 27.61 21.72
CA ARG A 116 -17.59 28.42 22.31
C ARG A 116 -18.31 27.68 23.44
N TYR A 117 -18.72 26.44 23.20
CA TYR A 117 -19.47 25.64 24.16
C TYR A 117 -18.64 25.31 25.42
N THR A 118 -17.35 25.04 25.26
CA THR A 118 -16.40 24.81 26.37
C THR A 118 -16.17 26.07 27.23
N ILE A 119 -16.31 27.27 26.67
CA ILE A 119 -16.09 28.54 27.39
C ILE A 119 -17.37 29.06 28.07
N ASP A 120 -18.53 28.96 27.41
CA ASP A 120 -19.84 29.28 28.00
C ASP A 120 -20.97 28.44 27.38
N ALA A 121 -21.29 27.34 28.04
CA ALA A 121 -22.36 26.41 27.66
C ALA A 121 -23.78 27.01 27.76
N LYS A 122 -23.97 28.18 28.37
CA LYS A 122 -25.27 28.89 28.40
C LYS A 122 -25.44 29.86 27.23
N SER A 123 -24.36 30.21 26.54
CA SER A 123 -24.42 31.01 25.30
C SER A 123 -24.91 30.14 24.14
N HIS A 124 -25.79 30.67 23.27
CA HIS A 124 -26.17 29.96 22.04
C HIS A 124 -24.96 29.91 21.09
N PRO A 125 -24.42 28.73 20.77
CA PRO A 125 -23.13 28.63 20.05
C PRO A 125 -23.23 28.99 18.55
N TRP A 126 -24.45 29.11 18.01
CA TRP A 126 -24.70 29.55 16.64
C TRP A 126 -25.36 30.93 16.60
N ALA A 127 -24.63 31.94 16.13
CA ALA A 127 -25.22 33.20 15.72
C ALA A 127 -25.88 33.02 14.33
N VAL A 128 -27.20 33.22 14.24
CA VAL A 128 -28.02 33.09 13.00
C VAL A 128 -27.50 33.94 11.81
N LYS A 129 -26.59 34.89 12.07
CA LYS A 129 -25.92 35.71 11.06
C LYS A 129 -24.93 34.93 10.18
N LEU A 130 -24.17 33.98 10.75
CA LEU A 130 -23.12 33.22 10.04
C LEU A 130 -23.70 32.33 8.93
N LEU A 131 -24.82 31.65 9.22
CA LEU A 131 -25.56 30.82 8.24
C LEU A 131 -26.12 31.61 7.05
N LYS A 132 -26.28 32.94 7.15
CA LYS A 132 -26.77 33.78 6.06
C LYS A 132 -25.67 34.26 5.12
N GLU A 133 -24.42 34.33 5.58
CA GLU A 133 -23.28 34.75 4.77
C GLU A 133 -22.76 33.58 3.93
N GLU A 134 -22.61 32.37 4.50
CA GLU A 134 -22.22 31.17 3.72
C GLU A 134 -23.24 30.80 2.63
N ALA A 135 -24.54 30.97 2.91
CA ALA A 135 -25.60 30.73 1.92
C ALA A 135 -25.62 31.77 0.76
N ALA A 136 -25.12 32.99 1.00
CA ALA A 136 -25.06 34.04 -0.01
C ALA A 136 -23.91 33.80 -1.01
N ASP A 137 -22.74 33.39 -0.53
CA ASP A 137 -21.58 33.08 -1.39
C ASP A 137 -21.84 31.84 -2.26
N ALA A 138 -22.54 30.82 -1.74
CA ALA A 138 -22.98 29.67 -2.54
C ALA A 138 -23.91 30.09 -3.70
N ALA A 139 -24.85 31.01 -3.47
CA ALA A 139 -25.76 31.51 -4.50
C ALA A 139 -25.07 32.42 -5.54
N ALA A 140 -24.01 33.14 -5.14
CA ALA A 140 -23.19 33.95 -6.06
C ALA A 140 -22.36 33.07 -7.02
N GLY A 141 -21.83 31.95 -6.54
CA GLY A 141 -21.14 30.96 -7.37
C GLY A 141 -22.03 30.38 -8.48
N GLU A 142 -23.29 30.06 -8.15
CA GLU A 142 -24.23 29.43 -9.10
C GLU A 142 -24.65 30.38 -10.25
N ARG A 143 -24.85 31.68 -9.96
CA ARG A 143 -25.11 32.69 -11.01
C ARG A 143 -23.95 32.84 -11.98
N THR A 144 -22.72 32.72 -11.47
CA THR A 144 -21.50 32.89 -12.27
C THR A 144 -21.28 31.70 -13.22
N MET A 145 -21.61 30.47 -12.80
CA MET A 145 -21.61 29.30 -13.71
C MET A 145 -22.68 29.42 -14.81
N LYS A 146 -23.90 29.86 -14.49
CA LYS A 146 -25.00 30.02 -15.48
C LYS A 146 -24.73 31.12 -16.52
N ALA A 147 -23.90 32.12 -16.20
CA ALA A 147 -23.47 33.14 -17.16
C ALA A 147 -22.46 32.61 -18.19
N ASN A 148 -21.49 31.79 -17.75
CA ASN A 148 -20.48 31.22 -18.65
C ASN A 148 -21.04 30.08 -19.52
N ALA A 149 -21.97 29.27 -19.01
CA ALA A 149 -22.64 28.21 -19.79
C ALA A 149 -23.55 28.72 -20.93
N ARG A 150 -23.76 30.05 -21.05
CA ARG A 150 -24.55 30.68 -22.13
C ARG A 150 -23.69 31.32 -23.23
N LYS A 151 -22.36 31.28 -23.15
CA LYS A 151 -21.48 31.99 -24.11
C LYS A 151 -20.87 31.11 -25.19
N ASP A 152 -20.75 29.80 -24.95
CA ASP A 152 -20.18 28.84 -25.90
C ASP A 152 -21.28 27.97 -26.54
N GLY A 153 -22.02 28.54 -27.50
CA GLY A 153 -23.09 27.82 -28.19
C GLY A 153 -24.05 28.70 -28.99
N ASN A 154 -23.58 29.28 -30.11
CA ASN A 154 -24.48 29.89 -31.08
C ASN A 154 -24.06 29.54 -32.52
N GLY A 155 -24.80 28.62 -33.13
CA GLY A 155 -24.62 28.21 -34.53
C GLY A 155 -25.50 27.01 -34.88
N GLY A 156 -26.63 27.26 -35.55
CA GLY A 156 -27.51 26.21 -36.10
C GLY A 156 -28.98 26.37 -35.72
N ALA A 157 -29.84 26.53 -36.72
CA ALA A 157 -31.30 26.53 -36.59
C ALA A 157 -31.87 25.12 -36.77
N GLY A 158 -33.12 24.87 -36.35
CA GLY A 158 -33.91 23.74 -36.86
C GLY A 158 -34.82 23.02 -35.85
N ASN A 159 -36.13 23.27 -35.98
CA ASN A 159 -37.29 22.49 -35.52
C ASN A 159 -37.13 21.16 -34.75
N GLY A 160 -37.92 21.07 -33.66
CA GLY A 160 -38.95 20.01 -33.53
C GLY A 160 -38.61 18.80 -32.65
N GLY A 161 -39.45 18.55 -31.64
CA GLY A 161 -39.43 17.31 -30.86
C GLY A 161 -39.80 17.52 -29.39
N ALA A 162 -40.93 16.97 -28.94
CA ALA A 162 -41.41 17.14 -27.57
C ALA A 162 -40.59 16.33 -26.55
N SER A 163 -40.61 16.77 -25.28
CA SER A 163 -40.18 15.97 -24.14
C SER A 163 -41.10 16.23 -22.93
N PRO A 164 -41.42 15.21 -22.12
CA PRO A 164 -42.42 15.31 -21.07
C PRO A 164 -41.92 16.06 -19.84
N GLN A 165 -42.85 16.66 -19.09
CA GLN A 165 -42.56 17.30 -17.81
C GLN A 165 -42.07 16.29 -16.77
N VAL A 166 -40.95 16.59 -16.11
CA VAL A 166 -40.60 16.02 -14.80
C VAL A 166 -40.55 17.17 -13.80
N THR A 167 -41.57 17.23 -12.95
CA THR A 167 -41.73 18.25 -11.92
C THR A 167 -40.78 17.96 -10.75
N LEU A 168 -39.72 18.75 -10.61
CA LEU A 168 -38.86 18.70 -9.42
C LEU A 168 -39.40 19.66 -8.35
N LEU A 169 -39.85 19.08 -7.24
CA LEU A 169 -40.30 19.78 -6.03
C LEU A 169 -39.13 20.53 -5.35
N PRO A 170 -39.33 21.79 -4.91
CA PRO A 170 -38.40 22.49 -4.05
C PRO A 170 -38.77 22.33 -2.57
N CYS A 171 -37.85 21.79 -1.75
CA CYS A 171 -37.58 22.22 -0.37
C CYS A 171 -36.55 21.31 0.30
N PHE A 172 -35.38 21.86 0.64
CA PHE A 172 -34.56 21.31 1.73
C PHE A 172 -35.18 21.81 3.04
N ASP A 173 -35.82 20.92 3.82
CA ASP A 173 -36.27 21.29 5.16
C ASP A 173 -35.07 21.33 6.11
N VAL A 174 -34.62 22.55 6.39
CA VAL A 174 -33.52 22.84 7.33
C VAL A 174 -33.80 22.25 8.73
N LYS A 175 -35.07 22.10 9.12
CA LYS A 175 -35.44 21.49 10.42
C LYS A 175 -35.10 20.00 10.45
N ALA A 176 -35.30 19.28 9.35
CA ALA A 176 -34.91 17.87 9.24
C ALA A 176 -33.39 17.69 9.30
N PHE A 177 -32.63 18.59 8.65
CA PHE A 177 -31.16 18.57 8.71
C PHE A 177 -30.64 18.86 10.13
N VAL A 178 -31.16 19.88 10.81
CA VAL A 178 -30.80 20.19 12.21
C VAL A 178 -31.22 19.07 13.16
N ALA A 179 -32.39 18.46 12.97
CA ALA A 179 -32.83 17.31 13.79
C ALA A 179 -31.88 16.11 13.66
N VAL A 180 -31.44 15.77 12.43
CA VAL A 180 -30.45 14.71 12.22
C VAL A 180 -29.10 15.04 12.89
N LEU A 181 -28.66 16.30 12.83
CA LEU A 181 -27.43 16.73 13.50
C LEU A 181 -27.53 16.60 15.03
N VAL A 182 -28.65 16.99 15.63
CA VAL A 182 -28.92 16.90 17.07
C VAL A 182 -29.03 15.44 17.53
N VAL A 183 -29.65 14.56 16.74
CA VAL A 183 -29.70 13.12 17.02
C VAL A 183 -28.30 12.52 16.97
N LEU A 184 -27.47 12.87 15.98
CA LEU A 184 -26.09 12.40 15.89
C LEU A 184 -25.22 12.87 17.07
N THR A 185 -25.33 14.13 17.49
CA THR A 185 -24.57 14.62 18.66
C THR A 185 -25.06 14.01 19.96
N LEU A 186 -26.36 13.77 20.14
CA LEU A 186 -26.90 13.05 21.30
C LEU A 186 -26.44 11.58 21.33
N VAL A 187 -26.41 10.88 20.20
CA VAL A 187 -25.89 9.50 20.12
C VAL A 187 -24.41 9.46 20.50
N MET A 188 -23.58 10.38 19.98
CA MET A 188 -22.15 10.46 20.33
C MET A 188 -21.95 10.81 21.81
N ALA A 189 -22.75 11.72 22.37
CA ALA A 189 -22.69 12.09 23.78
C ALA A 189 -23.12 10.93 24.71
N MET A 190 -24.17 10.19 24.36
CA MET A 190 -24.54 8.97 25.09
C MET A 190 -23.42 7.92 25.02
N TRP A 191 -22.77 7.75 23.86
CA TRP A 191 -21.66 6.80 23.71
C TRP A 191 -20.44 7.16 24.58
N GLN A 192 -20.23 8.44 24.86
CA GLN A 192 -19.19 8.94 25.78
C GLN A 192 -19.57 8.86 27.27
N LEU A 193 -20.84 8.63 27.60
CA LEU A 193 -21.33 8.51 28.99
C LEU A 193 -21.42 7.05 29.48
N HIS A 194 -20.97 6.08 28.69
CA HIS A 194 -20.81 4.70 29.17
C HIS A 194 -19.66 4.65 30.19
N PRO A 195 -19.90 4.20 31.44
CA PRO A 195 -18.82 4.05 32.42
C PRO A 195 -17.85 2.96 31.94
N TYR A 196 -16.57 3.31 31.82
CA TYR A 196 -15.52 2.43 31.30
C TYR A 196 -15.01 1.41 32.35
N GLU A 197 -15.95 0.81 33.09
CA GLU A 197 -15.72 -0.16 34.17
C GLU A 197 -16.38 -1.50 33.82
N SER A 198 -15.76 -2.23 32.89
CA SER A 198 -16.02 -3.67 32.63
C SER A 198 -15.10 -4.29 31.57
N LEU A 199 -14.43 -3.49 30.73
CA LEU A 199 -13.57 -3.98 29.63
C LEU A 199 -12.08 -4.18 30.00
N LEU A 200 -11.72 -4.05 31.28
CA LEU A 200 -10.40 -4.39 31.83
C LEU A 200 -10.51 -5.37 33.02
N SER A 201 -11.30 -6.43 32.87
CA SER A 201 -11.30 -7.54 33.83
C SER A 201 -11.26 -8.92 33.16
N SER A 202 -10.06 -9.32 32.75
CA SER A 202 -9.69 -10.74 32.72
C SER A 202 -8.18 -10.97 32.88
N ARG A 203 -7.81 -11.56 34.01
CA ARG A 203 -6.56 -12.32 34.26
C ARG A 203 -5.23 -11.56 34.25
N SER A 204 -5.01 -10.77 35.30
CA SER A 204 -3.68 -10.68 35.91
C SER A 204 -3.32 -12.01 36.60
N VAL A 205 -2.57 -12.88 35.92
CA VAL A 205 -1.87 -14.00 36.58
C VAL A 205 -0.61 -13.44 37.22
N ALA A 206 -0.54 -13.46 38.55
CA ALA A 206 0.65 -13.05 39.27
C ALA A 206 1.74 -14.13 39.18
N CYS A 207 2.90 -13.79 38.61
CA CYS A 207 4.15 -14.53 38.81
C CYS A 207 5.02 -13.75 39.80
N PRO A 208 5.37 -14.32 40.98
CA PRO A 208 6.21 -13.64 41.95
C PRO A 208 7.68 -13.61 41.52
N LEU A 209 8.34 -12.48 41.79
CA LEU A 209 9.81 -12.37 41.76
C LEU A 209 10.41 -13.21 42.90
N PRO A 210 11.39 -14.10 42.64
CA PRO A 210 12.24 -14.64 43.68
C PRO A 210 13.25 -13.57 44.13
N ALA A 211 13.38 -13.39 45.44
CA ALA A 211 14.39 -12.51 46.03
C ALA A 211 15.82 -13.03 45.78
N ALA A 212 16.79 -12.12 45.78
CA ALA A 212 18.20 -12.48 45.69
C ALA A 212 18.66 -13.31 46.90
N ALA A 213 19.15 -14.52 46.64
CA ALA A 213 19.90 -15.32 47.60
C ALA A 213 21.34 -15.48 47.08
N ALA A 214 22.33 -15.13 47.91
CA ALA A 214 23.72 -15.26 47.54
C ALA A 214 24.14 -16.74 47.59
N ALA A 215 24.72 -17.24 46.49
CA ALA A 215 25.42 -18.52 46.46
C ALA A 215 26.66 -18.42 45.56
N THR A 216 27.82 -18.69 46.14
CA THR A 216 29.11 -18.73 45.44
C THR A 216 29.23 -19.97 44.57
N ALA A 217 29.55 -19.80 43.28
CA ALA A 217 29.94 -20.90 42.39
C ALA A 217 31.18 -20.52 41.56
N ARG A 218 32.17 -21.42 41.57
CA ARG A 218 33.50 -21.20 40.99
C ARG A 218 33.45 -21.31 39.46
N LEU A 219 34.10 -20.39 38.75
CA LEU A 219 34.29 -20.49 37.31
C LEU A 219 35.51 -21.38 37.00
N HIS A 220 35.27 -22.61 36.51
CA HIS A 220 36.35 -23.44 35.96
C HIS A 220 36.79 -22.87 34.60
N LYS A 221 38.00 -22.30 34.53
CA LYS A 221 38.70 -22.03 33.26
C LYS A 221 39.70 -23.14 33.01
N SER A 222 39.38 -24.03 32.07
CA SER A 222 40.35 -24.99 31.53
C SER A 222 41.29 -24.26 30.58
N ALA A 223 42.53 -24.01 31.01
CA ALA A 223 43.58 -23.50 30.15
C ALA A 223 44.32 -24.68 29.49
N ILE A 224 44.43 -24.66 28.16
CA ILE A 224 45.36 -25.52 27.43
C ILE A 224 46.71 -24.79 27.40
N SER A 225 47.72 -25.41 27.99
CA SER A 225 49.11 -24.96 27.97
C SER A 225 49.84 -25.50 26.73
N LEU A 226 50.84 -24.76 26.24
CA LEU A 226 52.09 -25.20 25.59
C LEU A 226 53.05 -23.98 25.57
N PRO A 227 54.39 -24.13 25.42
CA PRO A 227 55.33 -23.41 26.28
C PRO A 227 56.00 -22.18 25.64
N LEU A 228 56.66 -21.39 26.50
CA LEU A 228 57.63 -20.37 26.09
C LEU A 228 58.95 -21.01 25.64
N ASP A 229 59.65 -20.33 24.73
CA ASP A 229 61.12 -20.32 24.67
C ASP A 229 61.63 -18.87 24.52
N PRO A 230 62.80 -18.51 25.07
CA PRO A 230 63.25 -17.12 25.14
C PRO A 230 64.33 -16.76 24.11
N SER A 231 64.31 -15.53 23.59
CA SER A 231 65.54 -14.84 23.17
C SER A 231 65.39 -13.32 23.22
N SER A 232 66.51 -12.67 23.53
CA SER A 232 66.62 -11.24 23.79
C SER A 232 66.80 -10.41 22.53
N ASN A 233 66.30 -9.17 22.54
CA ASN A 233 67.19 -8.00 22.62
C ASN A 233 66.42 -6.70 22.89
N SER A 234 67.06 -5.82 23.63
CA SER A 234 66.54 -4.54 24.11
C SER A 234 66.97 -3.38 23.21
N THR A 235 66.11 -2.37 23.04
CA THR A 235 66.57 -0.98 22.81
C THR A 235 65.52 0.06 23.21
N ALA A 236 65.95 0.98 24.09
CA ALA A 236 65.53 2.37 24.29
C ALA A 236 64.04 2.78 24.31
N PHE A 237 63.65 3.40 25.44
CA PHE A 237 62.46 4.23 25.61
C PHE A 237 62.45 5.47 24.68
N ALA A 238 61.27 5.82 24.17
CA ALA A 238 60.88 7.18 23.81
C ALA A 238 59.46 7.45 24.34
N GLY A 239 59.17 8.68 24.77
CA GLY A 239 57.98 9.02 25.57
C GLY A 239 56.63 8.99 24.82
N PRO A 240 55.51 9.03 25.55
CA PRO A 240 54.17 8.87 24.97
C PRO A 240 53.68 10.14 24.24
N PRO A 241 53.27 10.05 22.96
CA PRO A 241 52.47 11.09 22.30
C PRO A 241 51.00 11.03 22.79
N PRO A 242 50.19 12.09 22.57
CA PRO A 242 48.97 12.32 23.35
C PRO A 242 47.80 11.42 22.98
N LYS A 243 46.87 11.27 23.93
CA LYS A 243 45.60 10.55 23.77
C LYS A 243 44.77 11.17 22.65
N SER A 244 44.67 10.51 21.50
CA SER A 244 43.66 10.80 20.48
C SER A 244 42.28 10.37 20.98
N ASN A 245 41.31 11.28 20.93
CA ASN A 245 39.92 10.99 21.32
C ASN A 245 39.34 9.85 20.48
N LEU A 246 39.01 8.74 21.13
CA LEU A 246 38.40 7.57 20.50
C LEU A 246 36.87 7.71 20.55
N LEU A 247 36.37 8.70 19.81
CA LEU A 247 34.95 8.93 19.53
C LEU A 247 34.80 9.10 18.01
N ASP A 248 33.67 8.65 17.47
CA ASP A 248 33.34 8.59 16.03
C ASP A 248 34.20 7.66 15.15
N LEU A 249 34.27 6.38 15.54
CA LEU A 249 34.12 5.32 14.55
C LEU A 249 32.63 5.24 14.18
N PRO A 250 32.23 5.47 12.91
CA PRO A 250 30.83 5.34 12.53
C PRO A 250 30.40 3.89 12.76
N LEU A 251 29.34 3.69 13.56
CA LEU A 251 28.71 2.37 13.69
C LEU A 251 28.36 1.89 12.28
N ARG A 252 29.07 0.85 11.81
CA ARG A 252 28.80 0.24 10.51
C ARG A 252 27.37 -0.25 10.56
N ALA A 253 26.47 0.43 9.84
CA ALA A 253 25.06 0.08 9.82
C ALA A 253 24.94 -1.43 9.52
N PRO A 254 24.07 -2.16 10.24
CA PRO A 254 23.93 -3.59 10.02
C PRO A 254 23.65 -3.87 8.54
N PRO A 255 24.22 -4.95 7.97
CA PRO A 255 24.03 -5.26 6.56
C PRO A 255 22.54 -5.28 6.24
N ARG A 256 22.14 -4.48 5.25
CA ARG A 256 20.74 -4.40 4.83
C ARG A 256 20.31 -5.76 4.32
N ASP A 257 19.22 -6.29 4.88
CA ASP A 257 18.53 -7.45 4.34
C ASP A 257 18.13 -7.16 2.88
N PRO A 258 18.66 -7.87 1.88
CA PRO A 258 18.40 -7.59 0.46
C PRO A 258 16.95 -7.91 0.07
N ASP A 259 16.26 -8.73 0.86
CA ASP A 259 14.87 -9.11 0.65
C ASP A 259 13.88 -8.19 1.40
N LYS A 260 14.38 -7.24 2.20
CA LYS A 260 13.53 -6.27 2.89
C LYS A 260 13.36 -4.98 2.10
N ARG A 261 12.10 -4.61 1.85
CA ARG A 261 11.73 -3.37 1.16
C ARG A 261 11.57 -2.21 2.14
N ILE A 262 12.18 -1.08 1.78
CA ILE A 262 12.17 0.16 2.55
C ILE A 262 11.34 1.18 1.78
N PHE A 263 10.50 1.91 2.50
CA PHE A 263 9.63 2.95 1.97
C PHE A 263 10.16 4.29 2.46
N GLN A 264 10.52 5.19 1.55
CA GLN A 264 11.11 6.49 1.88
C GLN A 264 10.18 7.61 1.38
N ALA A 265 9.46 8.23 2.32
CA ALA A 265 8.57 9.35 2.03
C ALA A 265 9.35 10.67 1.85
N TYR A 266 8.95 11.46 0.85
CA TYR A 266 9.50 12.77 0.55
C TYR A 266 8.38 13.79 0.36
N GLY A 267 8.61 15.03 0.82
CA GLY A 267 7.66 16.14 0.75
C GLY A 267 6.92 16.41 2.06
N SER A 268 5.78 17.07 1.96
CA SER A 268 4.91 17.44 3.09
C SER A 268 4.07 16.25 3.58
N ALA A 269 3.29 16.41 4.65
CA ALA A 269 2.65 15.35 5.44
C ALA A 269 1.89 14.22 4.68
N ALA A 270 1.41 14.46 3.44
CA ALA A 270 0.75 13.43 2.61
C ALA A 270 1.71 12.65 1.68
N ALA A 271 3.02 12.94 1.74
CA ALA A 271 4.09 12.56 0.81
C ALA A 271 3.82 12.90 -0.68
N LEU A 272 4.71 13.72 -1.26
CA LEU A 272 4.72 13.95 -2.70
C LEU A 272 5.14 12.68 -3.46
N PHE A 273 6.07 11.92 -2.88
CA PHE A 273 6.50 10.63 -3.40
C PHE A 273 7.03 9.76 -2.25
N VAL A 274 6.67 8.48 -2.26
CA VAL A 274 7.17 7.45 -1.34
C VAL A 274 7.92 6.44 -2.19
N LEU A 275 9.25 6.52 -2.18
CA LEU A 275 10.10 5.64 -2.95
C LEU A 275 10.07 4.24 -2.32
N MET A 276 9.63 3.23 -3.08
CA MET A 276 9.80 1.82 -2.74
C MET A 276 11.08 1.27 -3.37
N GLY A 277 11.41 1.65 -4.61
CA GLY A 277 12.64 1.24 -5.28
C GLY A 277 12.83 1.85 -6.67
N ALA A 278 14.01 1.63 -7.25
CA ALA A 278 14.31 1.99 -8.62
C ALA A 278 15.17 0.91 -9.28
N TYR A 279 15.12 0.86 -10.61
CA TYR A 279 15.64 -0.26 -11.40
C TYR A 279 16.24 0.21 -12.71
N ARG A 280 17.36 -0.39 -13.11
CA ARG A 280 17.92 -0.25 -14.46
C ARG A 280 17.05 -1.04 -15.43
N GLY A 281 16.30 -0.32 -16.26
CA GLY A 281 15.32 -0.91 -17.20
C GLY A 281 15.92 -1.34 -18.54
N GLY A 282 17.18 -1.00 -18.80
CA GLY A 282 17.89 -1.21 -20.06
C GLY A 282 19.14 -0.32 -20.13
N PRO A 283 19.90 -0.33 -21.25
CA PRO A 283 21.11 0.47 -21.40
C PRO A 283 20.90 1.98 -21.21
N THR A 284 19.72 2.53 -21.54
CA THR A 284 19.43 3.97 -21.43
C THR A 284 18.21 4.30 -20.56
N THR A 285 17.59 3.30 -19.94
CA THR A 285 16.30 3.45 -19.26
C THR A 285 16.35 3.03 -17.79
N PHE A 286 15.55 3.71 -16.97
CA PHE A 286 15.38 3.38 -15.55
C PHE A 286 13.90 3.50 -15.18
N ALA A 287 13.41 2.66 -14.28
CA ALA A 287 12.08 2.75 -13.70
C ALA A 287 12.19 3.06 -12.21
N VAL A 288 11.47 4.08 -11.73
CA VAL A 288 11.35 4.40 -10.30
C VAL A 288 9.92 4.09 -9.88
N VAL A 289 9.77 3.25 -8.86
CA VAL A 289 8.49 2.69 -8.39
C VAL A 289 8.21 3.20 -6.98
N GLY A 290 7.01 3.75 -6.77
CA GLY A 290 6.62 4.32 -5.49
C GLY A 290 5.13 4.58 -5.37
N LEU A 291 4.75 5.11 -4.21
CA LEU A 291 3.41 5.64 -3.94
C LEU A 291 3.45 7.16 -3.94
N ALA A 292 2.29 7.80 -4.11
CA ALA A 292 2.13 9.23 -3.88
C ALA A 292 0.72 9.55 -3.39
N SER A 293 0.53 10.69 -2.73
CA SER A 293 -0.79 11.21 -2.38
C SER A 293 -1.72 11.25 -3.61
N LYS A 294 -2.83 10.50 -3.57
CA LYS A 294 -3.85 10.53 -4.61
C LYS A 294 -4.48 11.93 -4.77
N PRO A 295 -4.85 12.65 -3.69
CA PRO A 295 -5.28 14.06 -3.80
C PRO A 295 -4.29 14.95 -4.56
N THR A 296 -2.99 14.90 -4.24
CA THR A 296 -1.97 15.68 -4.96
C THR A 296 -1.93 15.30 -6.45
N HIS A 297 -2.07 14.01 -6.78
CA HIS A 297 -2.12 13.54 -8.16
C HIS A 297 -3.36 14.01 -8.93
N VAL A 298 -4.51 14.16 -8.27
CA VAL A 298 -5.77 14.63 -8.86
C VAL A 298 -5.80 16.15 -9.02
N TYR A 299 -5.34 16.91 -8.02
CA TYR A 299 -5.54 18.37 -7.97
C TYR A 299 -4.31 19.20 -8.35
N ASP A 300 -3.11 18.80 -7.91
CA ASP A 300 -1.87 19.58 -8.15
C ASP A 300 -1.13 19.16 -9.43
N THR A 301 -1.39 17.95 -9.93
CA THR A 301 -0.76 17.38 -11.14
C THR A 301 0.78 17.39 -11.10
N PRO A 302 1.40 16.68 -10.14
CA PRO A 302 2.84 16.62 -9.99
C PRO A 302 3.50 15.97 -11.21
N TRP A 303 4.72 16.43 -11.51
CA TRP A 303 5.52 16.00 -12.64
C TRP A 303 6.96 15.75 -12.21
N PHE A 304 7.70 15.03 -13.05
CA PHE A 304 8.99 14.47 -12.69
C PHE A 304 10.07 14.83 -13.70
N LYS A 305 11.32 14.83 -13.25
CA LYS A 305 12.51 14.96 -14.10
C LYS A 305 13.61 14.05 -13.57
N CYS A 306 14.30 13.35 -14.46
CA CYS A 306 15.41 12.49 -14.10
C CYS A 306 16.75 13.14 -14.46
N GLU A 307 17.75 12.93 -13.61
CA GLU A 307 19.10 13.45 -13.78
C GLU A 307 20.09 12.39 -13.30
N TRP A 308 21.06 12.02 -14.15
CA TRP A 308 22.16 11.14 -13.78
C TRP A 308 23.36 11.98 -13.38
N VAL A 309 23.95 11.66 -12.23
CA VAL A 309 25.20 12.27 -11.75
C VAL A 309 26.26 11.17 -11.72
N PRO A 310 27.23 11.18 -12.66
CA PRO A 310 28.35 10.23 -12.61
C PRO A 310 29.18 10.40 -11.33
N ASN A 311 29.84 9.34 -10.90
CA ASN A 311 30.78 9.41 -9.79
C ASN A 311 31.93 10.39 -10.12
N ALA A 312 32.34 11.19 -9.12
CA ALA A 312 33.46 12.11 -9.29
C ALA A 312 34.77 11.33 -9.48
N ASN A 313 35.33 11.39 -10.68
CA ASN A 313 36.66 10.84 -10.94
C ASN A 313 37.72 11.79 -10.34
N ALA A 314 38.44 11.33 -9.32
CA ALA A 314 39.45 12.11 -8.60
C ALA A 314 40.63 12.58 -9.49
N SER A 315 40.79 11.98 -10.68
CA SER A 315 41.83 12.32 -11.66
C SER A 315 41.33 13.22 -12.80
N ALA A 316 40.05 13.59 -12.84
CA ALA A 316 39.48 14.42 -13.91
C ALA A 316 39.65 15.92 -13.63
N ALA A 317 40.13 16.68 -14.62
CA ALA A 317 40.38 18.12 -14.51
C ALA A 317 39.10 18.99 -14.33
N SER A 318 37.91 18.40 -14.49
CA SER A 318 36.61 19.05 -14.29
C SER A 318 35.59 18.05 -13.74
N PRO A 319 34.69 18.45 -12.84
CA PRO A 319 33.65 17.55 -12.32
C PRO A 319 32.72 17.05 -13.46
N PRO A 320 32.31 15.78 -13.44
CA PRO A 320 31.46 15.21 -14.49
C PRO A 320 30.10 15.92 -14.54
N GLN A 321 29.65 16.25 -15.74
CA GLN A 321 28.42 17.02 -15.94
C GLN A 321 27.17 16.12 -15.77
N PRO A 322 26.15 16.54 -15.00
CA PRO A 322 24.91 15.80 -14.87
C PRO A 322 24.15 15.68 -16.19
N ILE A 323 23.77 14.45 -16.57
CA ILE A 323 22.99 14.17 -17.78
C ILE A 323 21.51 14.23 -17.41
N ARG A 324 20.67 14.85 -18.23
CA ARG A 324 19.22 15.01 -17.96
C ARG A 324 18.38 14.17 -18.92
N ALA A 325 17.31 13.59 -18.39
CA ALA A 325 16.41 12.70 -19.11
C ALA A 325 14.96 13.14 -19.01
N LYS A 326 14.17 12.79 -20.03
CA LYS A 326 12.72 12.88 -19.98
C LYS A 326 12.20 11.82 -19.01
N ALA A 327 11.33 12.23 -18.09
CA ALA A 327 10.57 11.33 -17.24
C ALA A 327 9.17 11.14 -17.83
N TYR A 328 8.66 9.91 -17.82
CA TYR A 328 7.27 9.59 -18.13
C TYR A 328 6.60 8.98 -16.91
N LYS A 329 5.48 9.57 -16.49
CA LYS A 329 4.71 9.19 -15.30
C LYS A 329 3.55 8.28 -15.70
N MET A 330 3.45 7.11 -15.09
CA MET A 330 2.34 6.16 -15.23
C MET A 330 1.66 5.95 -13.89
N LEU A 331 0.33 5.80 -13.91
CA LEU A 331 -0.50 5.44 -12.75
C LEU A 331 -1.15 4.08 -13.05
N PRO A 332 -0.45 2.96 -12.81
CA PRO A 332 -0.90 1.63 -13.22
C PRO A 332 -2.04 1.07 -12.36
N ASP A 333 -2.46 1.79 -11.31
CA ASP A 333 -3.59 1.44 -10.46
C ASP A 333 -4.94 1.90 -11.01
N TRP A 334 -4.99 2.54 -12.18
CA TRP A 334 -6.22 3.01 -12.84
C TRP A 334 -7.16 3.86 -11.95
N GLY A 335 -6.61 4.51 -10.92
CA GLY A 335 -7.38 5.29 -9.96
C GLY A 335 -8.05 4.45 -8.85
N TYR A 336 -7.78 3.15 -8.74
CA TYR A 336 -8.20 2.29 -7.62
C TYR A 336 -7.48 2.63 -6.30
N GLY A 337 -6.36 3.36 -6.34
CA GLY A 337 -5.63 3.82 -5.14
C GLY A 337 -6.53 4.54 -4.13
N ARG A 338 -6.21 4.44 -2.84
CA ARG A 338 -7.02 4.99 -1.73
C ARG A 338 -6.52 6.38 -1.32
N VAL A 339 -5.87 6.51 -0.17
CA VAL A 339 -5.14 7.74 0.20
C VAL A 339 -3.92 7.90 -0.73
N TYR A 340 -3.26 6.77 -1.00
CA TYR A 340 -2.12 6.66 -1.89
C TYR A 340 -2.48 6.00 -3.23
N THR A 341 -1.85 6.49 -4.29
CA THR A 341 -1.88 5.93 -5.65
C THR A 341 -0.48 5.46 -6.05
N VAL A 342 -0.42 4.43 -6.91
CA VAL A 342 0.85 3.90 -7.41
C VAL A 342 1.38 4.77 -8.53
N VAL A 343 2.69 5.07 -8.46
CA VAL A 343 3.39 5.89 -9.45
C VAL A 343 4.61 5.14 -9.95
N VAL A 344 4.67 4.94 -11.26
CA VAL A 344 5.87 4.44 -11.95
C VAL A 344 6.41 5.56 -12.82
N VAL A 345 7.67 5.93 -12.60
CA VAL A 345 8.37 6.95 -13.39
C VAL A 345 9.43 6.29 -14.25
N ASN A 346 9.22 6.25 -15.56
CA ASN A 346 10.21 5.79 -16.52
C ASN A 346 11.11 6.96 -16.96
N CYS A 347 12.39 6.89 -16.60
CA CYS A 347 13.43 7.79 -17.07
C CYS A 347 14.05 7.23 -18.36
N THR A 348 14.18 8.04 -19.41
CA THR A 348 14.86 7.63 -20.66
C THR A 348 15.91 8.66 -21.05
N PHE A 349 17.16 8.21 -21.07
CA PHE A 349 18.34 8.99 -21.45
C PHE A 349 18.62 8.85 -22.95
N PRO A 350 19.24 9.86 -23.60
CA PRO A 350 19.57 9.80 -25.03
C PRO A 350 20.68 8.80 -25.37
N PHE A 351 21.52 8.44 -24.39
CA PHE A 351 22.58 7.45 -24.48
C PHE A 351 22.76 6.77 -23.10
N ASN A 352 23.59 5.73 -22.99
CA ASN A 352 23.87 5.06 -21.72
C ASN A 352 24.64 6.01 -20.79
N PRO A 353 24.09 6.45 -19.65
CA PRO A 353 24.73 7.47 -18.82
C PRO A 353 25.84 6.91 -17.90
N ASN A 354 26.04 5.59 -17.87
CA ASN A 354 27.10 4.88 -17.15
C ASN A 354 27.83 3.91 -18.11
N SER A 355 28.15 4.38 -19.33
CA SER A 355 28.79 3.56 -20.37
C SER A 355 30.28 3.29 -20.11
N ASP A 356 30.92 4.09 -19.28
CA ASP A 356 32.28 3.90 -18.78
C ASP A 356 32.33 2.95 -17.56
N ASN A 357 31.16 2.55 -17.03
CA ASN A 357 31.00 1.74 -15.83
C ASN A 357 31.68 2.35 -14.58
N ALA A 358 31.87 3.68 -14.55
CA ALA A 358 32.44 4.39 -13.40
C ALA A 358 31.45 4.51 -12.22
N GLY A 359 30.18 4.17 -12.45
CA GLY A 359 29.10 4.28 -11.48
C GLY A 359 28.57 5.70 -11.35
N GLY A 360 27.50 5.85 -10.58
CA GLY A 360 26.83 7.14 -10.42
C GLY A 360 25.45 7.00 -9.79
N LYS A 361 24.72 8.11 -9.75
CA LYS A 361 23.45 8.23 -9.03
C LYS A 361 22.34 8.72 -9.95
N LEU A 362 21.24 7.97 -9.98
CA LEU A 362 19.98 8.44 -10.56
C LEU A 362 19.27 9.31 -9.54
N LEU A 363 19.18 10.60 -9.86
CA LEU A 363 18.36 11.55 -9.13
C LEU A 363 17.01 11.68 -9.82
N LEU A 364 15.95 11.60 -9.03
CA LEU A 364 14.60 11.95 -9.46
C LEU A 364 14.21 13.25 -8.74
N HIS A 365 13.72 14.21 -9.53
CA HIS A 365 13.22 15.51 -9.06
C HIS A 365 11.70 15.48 -9.20
N ALA A 366 11.00 15.46 -8.08
CA ALA A 366 9.54 15.40 -8.01
C ALA A 366 8.98 16.80 -7.76
N TYR A 367 8.32 17.39 -8.76
CA TYR A 367 7.75 18.72 -8.69
C TYR A 367 6.29 18.66 -8.25
N TYR A 368 5.90 19.54 -7.31
CA TYR A 368 4.55 19.57 -6.76
C TYR A 368 3.46 19.86 -7.81
N SER A 369 3.74 20.75 -8.76
CA SER A 369 2.81 21.07 -9.87
C SER A 369 3.55 21.71 -11.05
N ALA A 370 2.91 21.77 -12.22
CA ALA A 370 3.44 22.49 -13.38
C ALA A 370 3.58 24.01 -13.15
N LYS A 371 2.86 24.57 -12.17
CA LYS A 371 2.85 26.01 -11.82
C LYS A 371 3.92 26.37 -10.77
N SER A 372 4.49 25.39 -10.09
CA SER A 372 5.46 25.58 -9.01
C SER A 372 6.86 25.13 -9.43
N ARG A 373 7.87 25.90 -9.02
CA ARG A 373 9.28 25.48 -9.11
C ARG A 373 9.76 24.73 -7.86
N ARG A 374 8.89 24.50 -6.87
CA ARG A 374 9.22 23.66 -5.70
C ARG A 374 9.23 22.19 -6.13
N TYR A 375 10.29 21.49 -5.74
CA TYR A 375 10.45 20.05 -5.94
C TYR A 375 11.14 19.41 -4.74
N GLU A 376 10.91 18.12 -4.58
CA GLU A 376 11.70 17.25 -3.72
C GLU A 376 12.78 16.57 -4.57
N LYS A 377 13.99 16.45 -4.03
CA LYS A 377 15.15 15.83 -4.70
C LYS A 377 15.48 14.53 -3.97
N LEU A 378 15.43 13.41 -4.68
CA LEU A 378 15.60 12.09 -4.09
C LEU A 378 16.56 11.22 -4.92
N VAL A 379 17.42 10.46 -4.22
CA VAL A 379 18.36 9.51 -4.84
C VAL A 379 17.59 8.23 -5.07
N ALA A 380 17.21 7.96 -6.31
CA ALA A 380 16.37 6.82 -6.67
C ALA A 380 17.19 5.53 -6.78
N LEU A 381 18.36 5.60 -7.43
CA LEU A 381 19.29 4.48 -7.63
C LEU A 381 20.74 4.98 -7.47
N GLU A 382 21.62 4.10 -7.02
CA GLU A 382 23.06 4.27 -7.08
C GLU A 382 23.67 3.02 -7.71
N GLU A 383 24.46 3.19 -8.77
CA GLU A 383 25.25 2.11 -9.39
C GLU A 383 26.71 2.26 -8.95
N SER A 384 27.30 1.15 -8.51
CA SER A 384 28.71 1.12 -8.10
C SER A 384 29.63 1.02 -9.33
N PRO A 385 30.89 1.45 -9.23
CA PRO A 385 31.87 1.20 -10.29
C PRO A 385 31.94 -0.30 -10.61
N GLY A 386 31.90 -0.66 -11.89
CA GLY A 386 31.91 -2.05 -12.35
C GLY A 386 30.58 -2.80 -12.26
N SER A 387 29.51 -2.21 -11.68
CA SER A 387 28.24 -2.94 -11.48
C SER A 387 27.29 -2.92 -12.68
N TYR A 388 27.57 -2.13 -13.72
CA TYR A 388 26.79 -2.14 -14.96
C TYR A 388 27.31 -3.23 -15.90
N ASP A 389 26.41 -4.07 -16.40
CA ASP A 389 26.69 -5.04 -17.47
C ASP A 389 25.52 -5.01 -18.47
N GLU A 390 25.86 -4.84 -19.75
CA GLU A 390 24.89 -4.73 -20.83
C GLU A 390 24.29 -6.10 -21.22
N ALA A 391 24.99 -7.21 -20.92
CA ALA A 391 24.54 -8.56 -21.26
C ALA A 391 23.21 -8.92 -20.56
N PHE A 392 22.97 -8.42 -19.34
CA PHE A 392 21.70 -8.64 -18.61
C PHE A 392 20.44 -8.16 -19.35
N PHE A 393 20.56 -7.26 -20.34
CA PHE A 393 19.41 -6.76 -21.11
C PHE A 393 19.16 -7.53 -22.42
N ARG A 394 19.86 -8.65 -22.63
CA ARG A 394 19.78 -9.49 -23.83
C ARG A 394 19.58 -10.97 -23.44
N PRO A 395 18.93 -11.78 -24.29
CA PRO A 395 18.89 -13.23 -24.09
C PRO A 395 20.29 -13.85 -24.31
N PRO A 396 20.57 -15.04 -23.73
CA PRO A 396 19.68 -15.87 -22.92
C PRO A 396 19.44 -15.29 -21.52
N PHE A 397 18.18 -15.27 -21.09
CA PHE A 397 17.82 -14.87 -19.73
C PHE A 397 18.01 -16.02 -18.73
N LYS A 398 18.09 -15.70 -17.44
CA LYS A 398 18.36 -16.69 -16.37
C LYS A 398 17.26 -17.76 -16.25
N TYR A 399 16.02 -17.41 -16.53
CA TYR A 399 14.86 -18.29 -16.44
C TYR A 399 14.06 -18.26 -17.75
N GLU A 400 13.28 -19.30 -18.01
CA GLU A 400 12.25 -19.24 -19.06
C GLU A 400 10.99 -18.56 -18.50
N TYR A 401 10.61 -18.94 -17.27
CA TYR A 401 9.39 -18.49 -16.61
C TYR A 401 9.66 -17.81 -15.27
N LEU A 402 8.98 -16.70 -15.02
CA LEU A 402 8.97 -16.02 -13.72
C LEU A 402 7.55 -15.88 -13.20
N TYR A 403 7.34 -16.17 -11.93
CA TYR A 403 6.11 -15.79 -11.21
C TYR A 403 6.34 -14.52 -10.39
N CYS A 404 5.50 -13.51 -10.61
CA CYS A 404 5.44 -12.29 -9.80
C CYS A 404 4.10 -12.23 -9.04
N GLY A 405 4.12 -12.63 -7.77
CA GLY A 405 2.92 -12.66 -6.93
C GLY A 405 2.52 -11.30 -6.36
N SER A 406 1.21 -11.12 -6.20
CA SER A 406 0.59 -10.05 -5.41
C SER A 406 1.01 -10.10 -3.93
N SER A 407 0.61 -9.09 -3.15
CA SER A 407 0.86 -9.03 -1.70
C SER A 407 0.25 -10.22 -0.95
N LEU A 408 1.07 -10.93 -0.17
CA LEU A 408 0.64 -11.99 0.76
C LEU A 408 0.26 -11.38 2.11
N TYR A 409 -1.02 -11.44 2.46
CA TYR A 409 -1.58 -10.85 3.69
C TYR A 409 -2.61 -11.78 4.33
N GLY A 410 -3.00 -11.49 5.58
CA GLY A 410 -4.02 -12.28 6.30
C GLY A 410 -3.45 -13.57 6.89
N ASN A 411 -4.32 -14.56 7.15
CA ASN A 411 -3.93 -15.83 7.76
C ASN A 411 -3.87 -16.92 6.69
N LEU A 412 -2.72 -17.05 6.03
CA LEU A 412 -2.55 -17.96 4.90
C LEU A 412 -2.34 -19.41 5.36
N SER A 413 -3.04 -20.34 4.70
CA SER A 413 -2.93 -21.77 4.95
C SER A 413 -1.63 -22.33 4.37
N ALA A 414 -0.68 -22.69 5.23
CA ALA A 414 0.60 -23.28 4.83
C ALA A 414 0.43 -24.56 3.98
N SER A 415 -0.62 -25.35 4.21
CA SER A 415 -0.94 -26.51 3.37
C SER A 415 -1.28 -26.11 1.93
N ARG A 416 -2.11 -25.07 1.76
CA ARG A 416 -2.51 -24.54 0.44
C ARG A 416 -1.35 -23.85 -0.28
N ILE A 417 -0.47 -23.15 0.43
CA ILE A 417 0.77 -22.59 -0.13
C ILE A 417 1.72 -23.70 -0.60
N ARG A 418 1.87 -24.78 0.19
CA ARG A 418 2.72 -25.93 -0.14
C ARG A 418 2.30 -26.60 -1.44
N GLU A 419 1.03 -26.99 -1.55
CA GLU A 419 0.51 -27.65 -2.76
C GLU A 419 0.52 -26.73 -3.99
N TRP A 420 0.29 -25.41 -3.81
CA TRP A 420 0.41 -24.42 -4.89
C TRP A 420 1.85 -24.33 -5.40
N MET A 421 2.83 -24.29 -4.49
CA MET A 421 4.24 -24.18 -4.84
C MET A 421 4.76 -25.44 -5.52
N ALA A 422 4.44 -26.61 -4.98
CA ALA A 422 4.78 -27.91 -5.58
C ALA A 422 4.16 -28.07 -6.98
N TYR A 423 2.88 -27.68 -7.15
CA TYR A 423 2.22 -27.73 -8.46
C TYR A 423 2.90 -26.82 -9.48
N HIS A 424 3.13 -25.54 -9.15
CA HIS A 424 3.65 -24.60 -10.13
C HIS A 424 5.15 -24.79 -10.42
N THR A 425 5.96 -25.24 -9.45
CA THR A 425 7.38 -25.58 -9.69
C THR A 425 7.56 -26.80 -10.61
N HIS A 426 6.60 -27.73 -10.62
CA HIS A 426 6.49 -28.79 -11.60
C HIS A 426 5.99 -28.26 -12.95
N PHE A 427 4.88 -27.50 -12.94
CA PHE A 427 4.23 -26.95 -14.14
C PHE A 427 5.15 -26.09 -15.01
N PHE A 428 5.92 -25.19 -14.38
CA PHE A 428 6.90 -24.34 -15.07
C PHE A 428 8.28 -25.01 -15.23
N GLY A 429 8.45 -26.27 -14.82
CA GLY A 429 9.72 -26.99 -14.94
C GLY A 429 10.90 -26.32 -14.23
N PRO A 430 12.15 -26.75 -14.50
CA PRO A 430 13.33 -26.32 -13.73
C PRO A 430 13.78 -24.88 -14.02
N SER A 431 13.53 -24.36 -15.23
CA SER A 431 13.91 -22.99 -15.63
C SER A 431 12.89 -21.94 -15.15
N SER A 432 12.51 -22.03 -13.87
CA SER A 432 11.47 -21.19 -13.27
C SER A 432 11.80 -20.71 -11.86
N HIS A 433 11.37 -19.48 -11.56
CA HIS A 433 11.59 -18.82 -10.28
C HIS A 433 10.36 -18.04 -9.80
N PHE A 434 10.14 -18.03 -8.49
CA PHE A 434 8.91 -17.55 -7.86
C PHE A 434 9.18 -16.43 -6.85
N VAL A 435 8.58 -15.26 -7.08
CA VAL A 435 8.75 -14.09 -6.22
C VAL A 435 7.48 -13.85 -5.41
N PHE A 436 7.60 -14.00 -4.10
CA PHE A 436 6.56 -13.74 -3.12
C PHE A 436 6.82 -12.44 -2.37
N HIS A 437 5.77 -11.75 -1.95
CA HIS A 437 5.88 -10.48 -1.23
C HIS A 437 5.06 -10.53 0.06
N ASP A 438 5.72 -10.60 1.21
CA ASP A 438 5.10 -10.70 2.52
C ASP A 438 4.63 -9.34 3.03
N ALA A 439 3.33 -9.10 2.98
CA ALA A 439 2.63 -7.97 3.59
C ALA A 439 2.09 -8.32 5.00
N GLY A 440 2.61 -9.36 5.64
CA GLY A 440 2.19 -9.89 6.94
C GLY A 440 1.44 -11.21 6.87
N GLY A 441 1.32 -11.83 5.69
CA GLY A 441 0.66 -13.12 5.48
C GLY A 441 1.58 -14.35 5.61
N VAL A 442 2.90 -14.18 5.57
CA VAL A 442 3.85 -15.28 5.73
C VAL A 442 4.09 -15.55 7.22
N SER A 443 3.25 -16.42 7.79
CA SER A 443 3.43 -16.99 9.13
C SER A 443 4.68 -17.89 9.21
N PRO A 444 5.13 -18.30 10.41
CA PRO A 444 6.22 -19.27 10.56
C PRO A 444 5.96 -20.60 9.81
N GLU A 445 4.72 -21.07 9.79
CA GLU A 445 4.31 -22.30 9.08
C GLU A 445 4.35 -22.11 7.57
N VAL A 446 3.89 -20.95 7.07
CA VAL A 446 3.98 -20.59 5.65
C VAL A 446 5.45 -20.42 5.22
N ARG A 447 6.28 -19.82 6.09
CA ARG A 447 7.72 -19.73 5.86
C ARG A 447 8.36 -21.11 5.81
N ALA A 448 7.97 -22.03 6.69
CA ALA A 448 8.51 -23.39 6.73
C ALA A 448 8.25 -24.18 5.43
N VAL A 449 7.09 -24.01 4.78
CA VAL A 449 6.81 -24.69 3.50
C VAL A 449 7.47 -24.01 2.29
N LEU A 450 7.73 -22.70 2.35
CA LEU A 450 8.45 -21.98 1.29
C LEU A 450 9.97 -22.08 1.41
N GLN A 451 10.52 -22.24 2.63
CA GLN A 451 11.96 -22.19 2.88
C GLN A 451 12.78 -23.20 2.09
N PRO A 452 12.38 -24.49 1.91
CA PRO A 452 13.15 -25.43 1.09
C PRO A 452 13.32 -24.94 -0.36
N TRP A 453 12.28 -24.32 -0.93
CA TRP A 453 12.33 -23.75 -2.28
C TRP A 453 13.21 -22.49 -2.36
N VAL A 454 13.25 -21.68 -1.30
CA VAL A 454 14.18 -20.54 -1.18
C VAL A 454 15.62 -21.04 -1.12
N THR A 455 15.90 -22.04 -0.27
CA THR A 455 17.22 -22.67 -0.16
C THR A 455 17.66 -23.30 -1.49
N ALA A 456 16.74 -23.92 -2.24
CA ALA A 456 16.99 -24.45 -3.58
C ALA A 456 17.08 -23.38 -4.70
N GLY A 457 17.03 -22.08 -4.38
CA GLY A 457 17.10 -20.98 -5.35
C GLY A 457 15.87 -20.86 -6.28
N ARG A 458 14.81 -21.62 -6.03
CA ARG A 458 13.56 -21.62 -6.81
C ARG A 458 12.61 -20.50 -6.37
N ALA A 459 12.73 -19.99 -5.15
CA ALA A 459 11.87 -18.93 -4.64
C ALA A 459 12.64 -17.79 -3.97
N THR A 460 12.01 -16.61 -3.92
CA THR A 460 12.44 -15.47 -3.10
C THR A 460 11.22 -14.89 -2.37
N ILE A 461 11.38 -14.49 -1.11
CA ILE A 461 10.32 -13.91 -0.28
C ILE A 461 10.76 -12.51 0.14
N GLN A 462 10.06 -11.49 -0.32
CA GLN A 462 10.34 -10.08 -0.02
C GLN A 462 9.54 -9.59 1.19
N ASP A 463 10.18 -9.12 2.27
CA ASP A 463 9.48 -8.40 3.35
C ASP A 463 9.03 -7.03 2.84
N ILE A 464 7.72 -6.85 2.68
CA ILE A 464 7.10 -5.58 2.30
C ILE A 464 6.22 -5.00 3.41
N ARG A 465 6.27 -5.52 4.65
CA ARG A 465 5.31 -5.22 5.73
C ARG A 465 5.16 -3.72 6.01
N ALA A 466 6.23 -2.94 5.83
CA ALA A 466 6.25 -1.48 5.96
C ALA A 466 5.27 -0.75 4.99
N GLN A 467 4.80 -1.40 3.93
CA GLN A 467 3.76 -0.87 3.03
C GLN A 467 2.47 -0.47 3.77
N ALA A 468 2.19 -1.07 4.93
CA ALA A 468 0.97 -0.85 5.71
C ALA A 468 0.84 0.58 6.27
N GLU A 469 1.92 1.37 6.29
CA GLU A 469 1.89 2.81 6.60
C GLU A 469 1.14 3.63 5.53
N TYR A 470 1.05 3.12 4.29
CA TYR A 470 0.53 3.84 3.13
C TYR A 470 -0.76 3.19 2.62
N ASP A 471 -1.93 3.74 2.98
CA ASP A 471 -3.23 3.22 2.55
C ASP A 471 -3.46 3.36 1.03
N GLY A 472 -3.14 2.29 0.29
CA GLY A 472 -3.43 2.09 -1.12
C GLY A 472 -4.41 0.93 -1.36
N TYR A 473 -4.55 0.51 -2.62
CA TYR A 473 -5.49 -0.56 -2.98
C TYR A 473 -4.94 -1.95 -2.63
N TYR A 474 -5.73 -2.76 -1.90
CA TYR A 474 -5.46 -4.16 -1.55
C TYR A 474 -3.99 -4.43 -1.18
N TYR A 475 -3.57 -3.95 0.00
CA TYR A 475 -2.20 -4.11 0.52
C TYR A 475 -1.12 -3.68 -0.50
N ASN A 476 -1.41 -2.59 -1.22
CA ASN A 476 -0.58 -2.03 -2.28
C ASN A 476 -0.22 -3.01 -3.41
N GLN A 477 -1.09 -3.97 -3.77
CA GLN A 477 -0.81 -4.98 -4.79
C GLN A 477 -0.32 -4.40 -6.14
N PHE A 478 -0.88 -3.26 -6.58
CA PHE A 478 -0.43 -2.57 -7.80
C PHE A 478 1.02 -2.07 -7.69
N LEU A 479 1.49 -1.67 -6.51
CA LEU A 479 2.88 -1.27 -6.30
C LEU A 479 3.79 -2.49 -6.40
N VAL A 480 3.37 -3.59 -5.76
CA VAL A 480 4.12 -4.83 -5.63
C VAL A 480 4.34 -5.53 -6.97
N VAL A 481 3.31 -5.61 -7.83
CA VAL A 481 3.48 -6.17 -9.18
C VAL A 481 4.43 -5.34 -10.05
N ASN A 482 4.49 -4.01 -9.85
CA ASN A 482 5.44 -3.13 -10.55
C ASN A 482 6.86 -3.23 -9.96
N ASP A 483 7.00 -3.44 -8.65
CA ASP A 483 8.29 -3.72 -8.02
C ASP A 483 8.92 -5.00 -8.61
N CYS A 484 8.13 -6.08 -8.66
CA CYS A 484 8.56 -7.35 -9.23
C CYS A 484 8.86 -7.25 -10.73
N LEU A 485 7.95 -6.63 -11.51
CA LEU A 485 8.13 -6.41 -12.94
C LEU A 485 9.47 -5.72 -13.26
N HIS A 486 9.79 -4.65 -12.54
CA HIS A 486 10.99 -3.86 -12.84
C HIS A 486 12.27 -4.45 -12.25
N ARG A 487 12.20 -5.10 -11.09
CA ARG A 487 13.32 -5.87 -10.51
C ARG A 487 13.76 -7.02 -11.42
N TYR A 488 12.82 -7.71 -12.03
CA TYR A 488 13.07 -8.92 -12.82
C TYR A 488 12.79 -8.74 -14.32
N ARG A 489 12.79 -7.50 -14.80
CA ARG A 489 12.35 -7.12 -16.18
C ARG A 489 13.03 -7.91 -17.30
N HIS A 490 14.28 -8.31 -17.08
CA HIS A 490 15.11 -9.08 -18.02
C HIS A 490 15.63 -10.38 -17.38
N ALA A 491 14.92 -10.92 -16.38
CA ALA A 491 15.29 -12.18 -15.73
C ALA A 491 14.68 -13.42 -16.42
N ALA A 492 13.60 -13.25 -17.19
CA ALA A 492 12.89 -14.35 -17.84
C ALA A 492 12.32 -13.99 -19.23
N ASN A 493 12.03 -15.01 -20.03
CA ASN A 493 11.31 -14.84 -21.31
C ASN A 493 9.84 -14.48 -21.10
N TRP A 494 9.17 -15.13 -20.14
CA TRP A 494 7.78 -14.85 -19.76
C TRP A 494 7.64 -14.62 -18.25
N THR A 495 6.84 -13.62 -17.87
CA THR A 495 6.47 -13.33 -16.49
C THR A 495 4.96 -13.48 -16.32
N PHE A 496 4.54 -14.30 -15.35
CA PHE A 496 3.16 -14.61 -15.03
C PHE A 496 2.73 -13.84 -13.78
N PHE A 497 1.51 -13.28 -13.82
CA PHE A 497 0.89 -12.56 -12.72
C PHE A 497 -0.46 -13.19 -12.41
N PHE A 498 -0.51 -13.92 -11.29
CA PHE A 498 -1.68 -14.62 -10.76
C PHE A 498 -1.56 -14.81 -9.24
N ASP A 499 -2.62 -15.23 -8.57
CA ASP A 499 -2.71 -15.28 -7.11
C ASP A 499 -2.50 -16.71 -6.57
N VAL A 500 -2.25 -16.83 -5.26
CA VAL A 500 -1.87 -18.09 -4.60
C VAL A 500 -3.03 -19.07 -4.34
N ASP A 501 -4.27 -18.72 -4.72
CA ASP A 501 -5.42 -19.63 -4.83
C ASP A 501 -5.80 -19.97 -6.29
N GLU A 502 -4.96 -19.60 -7.26
CA GLU A 502 -5.17 -19.83 -8.68
C GLU A 502 -4.13 -20.81 -9.25
N TYR A 503 -4.57 -21.76 -10.08
CA TYR A 503 -3.75 -22.85 -10.62
C TYR A 503 -3.78 -22.85 -12.14
N ILE A 504 -2.66 -22.53 -12.78
CA ILE A 504 -2.55 -22.50 -14.24
C ILE A 504 -2.69 -23.92 -14.80
N HIS A 505 -3.52 -24.10 -15.82
CA HIS A 505 -3.84 -25.40 -16.41
C HIS A 505 -3.89 -25.34 -17.94
N LEU A 506 -3.38 -26.39 -18.58
CA LEU A 506 -3.34 -26.54 -20.03
C LEU A 506 -4.29 -27.66 -20.46
N PRO A 507 -5.32 -27.36 -21.28
CA PRO A 507 -6.19 -28.38 -21.86
C PRO A 507 -5.41 -29.44 -22.64
N ASP A 508 -5.92 -30.68 -22.62
CA ASP A 508 -5.41 -31.82 -23.40
C ASP A 508 -3.97 -32.27 -23.07
N GLY A 509 -3.38 -31.78 -21.99
CA GLY A 509 -2.03 -32.19 -21.54
C GLY A 509 -0.89 -31.67 -22.43
N ARG A 510 -1.14 -30.67 -23.26
CA ARG A 510 -0.13 -30.00 -24.08
C ARG A 510 0.98 -29.35 -23.21
N PRO A 511 2.25 -29.35 -23.65
CA PRO A 511 3.34 -28.68 -22.93
C PRO A 511 3.20 -27.16 -23.00
N LEU A 512 3.70 -26.46 -21.96
CA LEU A 512 3.61 -25.01 -21.85
C LEU A 512 4.39 -24.30 -22.96
N GLU A 513 5.53 -24.87 -23.34
CA GLU A 513 6.42 -24.41 -24.40
C GLU A 513 5.67 -24.28 -25.74
N ALA A 514 4.82 -25.25 -26.09
CA ALA A 514 4.05 -25.23 -27.32
C ALA A 514 2.96 -24.15 -27.32
N VAL A 515 2.33 -23.92 -26.17
CA VAL A 515 1.34 -22.85 -25.99
C VAL A 515 2.00 -21.47 -26.11
N LEU A 516 3.16 -21.28 -25.49
CA LEU A 516 3.89 -20.02 -25.53
C LEU A 516 4.61 -19.77 -26.85
N HIS A 517 4.97 -20.83 -27.60
CA HIS A 517 5.42 -20.74 -28.98
C HIS A 517 4.31 -20.18 -29.88
N ASN A 518 3.08 -20.68 -29.75
CA ASN A 518 1.93 -20.15 -30.51
C ASN A 518 1.55 -18.71 -30.10
N LEU A 519 1.87 -18.30 -28.88
CA LEU A 519 1.67 -16.94 -28.38
C LEU A 519 2.92 -16.04 -28.56
N SER A 520 3.94 -16.52 -29.30
CA SER A 520 5.24 -15.85 -29.40
C SER A 520 5.25 -14.53 -30.20
N ASP A 521 4.16 -14.24 -30.91
CA ASP A 521 3.93 -12.97 -31.62
C ASP A 521 3.42 -11.85 -30.70
N TYR A 522 2.99 -12.20 -29.48
CA TYR A 522 2.40 -11.30 -28.51
C TYR A 522 3.40 -10.88 -27.43
N THR A 523 3.22 -9.67 -26.90
CA THR A 523 3.89 -9.21 -25.67
C THR A 523 3.14 -9.68 -24.43
N GLN A 524 1.81 -9.74 -24.49
CA GLN A 524 0.95 -10.10 -23.37
C GLN A 524 -0.25 -10.93 -23.86
N PHE A 525 -0.63 -11.93 -23.08
CA PHE A 525 -1.91 -12.62 -23.25
C PHE A 525 -2.60 -12.80 -21.89
N THR A 526 -3.93 -12.70 -21.88
CA THR A 526 -4.74 -12.96 -20.67
C THR A 526 -5.27 -14.37 -20.65
N ILE A 527 -5.26 -15.01 -19.50
CA ILE A 527 -5.71 -16.37 -19.22
C ILE A 527 -7.14 -16.32 -18.66
N GLU A 528 -8.02 -17.22 -19.13
CA GLU A 528 -9.41 -17.30 -18.65
C GLU A 528 -9.55 -18.09 -17.33
N GLN A 529 -10.49 -17.65 -16.50
CA GLN A 529 -10.80 -18.23 -15.19
C GLN A 529 -11.79 -19.40 -15.26
N ASN A 530 -11.44 -20.51 -14.61
CA ASN A 530 -12.31 -21.62 -14.25
C ASN A 530 -12.74 -21.55 -12.77
N PRO A 531 -13.96 -21.07 -12.49
CA PRO A 531 -14.70 -21.18 -11.25
C PRO A 531 -14.55 -22.43 -10.39
N MET A 532 -13.74 -22.52 -9.34
CA MET A 532 -13.83 -23.68 -8.44
C MET A 532 -14.63 -23.35 -7.17
N SER A 533 -15.47 -24.29 -6.73
CA SER A 533 -16.03 -24.22 -5.39
C SER A 533 -14.92 -24.29 -4.36
N SER A 534 -14.95 -23.40 -3.37
CA SER A 534 -14.06 -23.42 -2.20
C SER A 534 -14.66 -24.16 -0.99
N LYS A 535 -15.80 -24.85 -1.18
CA LYS A 535 -16.57 -25.54 -0.11
C LYS A 535 -16.99 -26.98 -0.45
N LEU A 536 -17.32 -27.25 -1.72
CA LEU A 536 -17.89 -28.54 -2.14
C LEU A 536 -16.81 -29.61 -2.32
N CYS A 537 -17.05 -30.77 -1.73
CA CYS A 537 -16.26 -31.99 -1.88
C CYS A 537 -17.17 -33.20 -2.14
N VAL A 538 -16.60 -34.28 -2.67
CA VAL A 538 -17.36 -35.49 -2.98
C VAL A 538 -17.70 -36.25 -1.69
N LEU A 539 -18.95 -36.66 -1.52
CA LEU A 539 -19.35 -37.57 -0.45
C LEU A 539 -18.83 -38.98 -0.78
N ASP A 540 -17.76 -39.38 -0.10
CA ASP A 540 -17.13 -40.70 -0.21
C ASP A 540 -16.61 -41.10 1.18
N GLN A 541 -17.24 -42.13 1.77
CA GLN A 541 -16.91 -42.60 3.12
C GLN A 541 -15.59 -43.38 3.18
N SER A 542 -15.04 -43.80 2.04
CA SER A 542 -13.73 -44.48 1.97
C SER A 542 -12.54 -43.51 2.03
N LYS A 543 -12.79 -42.21 1.84
CA LYS A 543 -11.74 -41.18 1.70
C LYS A 543 -11.41 -40.48 3.01
N ASN A 544 -10.11 -40.43 3.31
CA ASN A 544 -9.58 -39.56 4.34
C ASN A 544 -9.16 -38.19 3.75
N TYR A 545 -10.11 -37.25 3.69
CA TYR A 545 -9.89 -35.91 3.14
C TYR A 545 -8.78 -35.09 3.82
N SER A 546 -8.40 -35.43 5.05
CA SER A 546 -7.28 -34.78 5.74
C SER A 546 -5.90 -35.05 5.10
N GLN A 547 -5.80 -36.10 4.26
CA GLN A 547 -4.59 -36.47 3.53
C GLN A 547 -4.61 -36.02 2.05
N GLU A 548 -5.76 -35.53 1.56
CA GLU A 548 -5.91 -34.92 0.25
C GLU A 548 -5.63 -33.39 0.33
N TRP A 549 -4.85 -32.88 -0.61
CA TRP A 549 -4.63 -31.45 -0.87
C TRP A 549 -5.92 -30.77 -1.33
N GLY A 550 -5.99 -29.45 -1.22
CA GLY A 550 -7.16 -28.66 -1.61
C GLY A 550 -7.59 -28.89 -3.06
N PHE A 551 -6.66 -28.90 -4.02
CA PHE A 551 -7.01 -29.15 -5.43
C PHE A 551 -7.40 -30.60 -5.75
N GLU A 552 -7.13 -31.56 -4.85
CA GLU A 552 -7.62 -32.94 -4.98
C GLU A 552 -9.09 -33.09 -4.62
N LYS A 553 -9.58 -32.30 -3.65
CA LYS A 553 -10.92 -32.45 -3.05
C LYS A 553 -11.94 -31.40 -3.49
N LEU A 554 -11.47 -30.19 -3.80
CA LEU A 554 -12.28 -29.13 -4.40
C LEU A 554 -12.41 -29.39 -5.91
N VAL A 555 -13.28 -30.31 -6.30
CA VAL A 555 -13.42 -30.84 -7.68
C VAL A 555 -14.73 -30.44 -8.36
N PHE A 556 -15.33 -29.33 -7.92
CA PHE A 556 -16.58 -28.83 -8.44
C PHE A 556 -16.38 -27.49 -9.15
N ARG A 557 -16.51 -27.48 -10.48
CA ARG A 557 -16.34 -26.29 -11.33
C ARG A 557 -17.69 -25.63 -11.63
N ASN A 558 -17.78 -24.31 -11.41
CA ASN A 558 -18.92 -23.49 -11.79
C ASN A 558 -19.11 -23.54 -13.32
N SER A 559 -20.27 -24.01 -13.74
CA SER A 559 -20.61 -24.27 -15.15
C SER A 559 -21.26 -23.10 -15.88
N ILE A 560 -21.51 -21.97 -15.20
CA ILE A 560 -22.14 -20.80 -15.83
C ILE A 560 -21.19 -20.18 -16.86
N THR A 561 -21.69 -20.02 -18.09
CA THR A 561 -21.03 -19.39 -19.25
C THR A 561 -21.58 -17.97 -19.49
N GLY A 562 -20.95 -17.22 -20.41
CA GLY A 562 -21.45 -15.90 -20.84
C GLY A 562 -21.29 -14.76 -19.81
N ILE A 563 -20.63 -15.02 -18.68
CA ILE A 563 -20.31 -14.01 -17.67
C ILE A 563 -18.87 -13.53 -17.87
N ARG A 564 -18.67 -12.21 -17.96
CA ARG A 564 -17.33 -11.62 -17.89
C ARG A 564 -16.73 -11.91 -16.53
N ARG A 565 -15.62 -12.66 -16.51
CA ARG A 565 -14.82 -12.95 -15.32
C ARG A 565 -13.55 -12.11 -15.32
N ASP A 566 -12.97 -11.98 -14.14
CA ASP A 566 -11.60 -11.51 -14.01
C ASP A 566 -10.65 -12.47 -14.74
N ARG A 567 -9.52 -11.92 -15.16
CA ARG A 567 -8.49 -12.64 -15.88
C ARG A 567 -7.15 -12.43 -15.19
N LYS A 568 -6.25 -13.37 -15.40
CA LYS A 568 -4.82 -13.24 -15.10
C LYS A 568 -4.05 -13.21 -16.42
N TYR A 569 -2.73 -13.07 -16.39
CA TYR A 569 -1.97 -12.86 -17.61
C TYR A 569 -0.51 -13.29 -17.50
N ALA A 570 0.10 -13.53 -18.66
CA ALA A 570 1.54 -13.55 -18.80
C ALA A 570 2.00 -12.44 -19.76
N ILE A 571 3.21 -11.95 -19.53
CA ILE A 571 3.80 -10.83 -20.24
C ILE A 571 5.31 -11.02 -20.44
N ARG A 572 5.81 -10.56 -21.58
CA ARG A 572 7.25 -10.39 -21.83
C ARG A 572 7.72 -9.11 -21.15
N ALA A 573 8.16 -9.21 -19.89
CA ALA A 573 8.44 -8.05 -19.03
C ALA A 573 9.38 -7.00 -19.65
N LYS A 574 10.35 -7.41 -20.47
CA LYS A 574 11.22 -6.50 -21.25
C LYS A 574 10.45 -5.42 -22.04
N ASN A 575 9.26 -5.77 -22.57
CA ASN A 575 8.40 -4.89 -23.37
C ASN A 575 7.40 -4.05 -22.54
N ALA A 576 7.43 -4.12 -21.21
CA ALA A 576 6.49 -3.45 -20.31
C ALA A 576 7.13 -2.26 -19.55
N TYR A 577 6.40 -1.15 -19.44
CA TYR A 577 6.82 0.04 -18.69
C TYR A 577 6.14 0.20 -17.32
N ALA A 578 5.00 -0.47 -17.13
CA ALA A 578 4.31 -0.67 -15.87
C ALA A 578 3.35 -1.87 -16.05
N THR A 579 2.68 -2.33 -14.99
CA THR A 579 1.67 -3.40 -15.07
C THR A 579 0.56 -3.29 -14.04
N GLY A 580 -0.61 -3.85 -14.34
CA GLY A 580 -1.76 -3.97 -13.44
C GLY A 580 -1.92 -5.38 -12.85
N VAL A 581 -3.02 -5.63 -12.14
CA VAL A 581 -3.24 -6.91 -11.44
C VAL A 581 -3.92 -7.97 -12.32
N HIS A 582 -4.63 -7.54 -13.37
CA HIS A 582 -5.35 -8.42 -14.32
C HIS A 582 -4.81 -8.34 -15.76
N MET A 583 -4.11 -7.25 -16.09
CA MET A 583 -3.39 -7.03 -17.35
C MET A 583 -2.52 -5.77 -17.21
N SER A 584 -1.60 -5.54 -18.15
CA SER A 584 -0.99 -4.23 -18.39
C SER A 584 -1.62 -3.51 -19.57
N GLU A 585 -1.71 -2.18 -19.45
CA GLU A 585 -1.96 -1.23 -20.55
C GLU A 585 -0.67 -0.51 -20.99
N ASN A 586 0.44 -0.65 -20.26
CA ASN A 586 1.68 0.11 -20.45
C ASN A 586 2.75 -0.78 -21.13
N VAL A 587 2.44 -1.28 -22.34
CA VAL A 587 3.24 -2.27 -23.07
C VAL A 587 3.54 -1.85 -24.51
N ILE A 588 4.63 -2.39 -25.08
CA ILE A 588 4.91 -2.34 -26.52
C ILE A 588 4.61 -3.71 -27.14
N GLY A 589 3.91 -3.72 -28.28
CA GLY A 589 3.64 -4.94 -29.07
C GLY A 589 2.20 -5.42 -28.96
N LYS A 590 1.88 -6.52 -29.66
CA LYS A 590 0.53 -7.08 -29.71
C LYS A 590 0.10 -7.63 -28.34
N THR A 591 -1.19 -7.57 -28.05
CA THR A 591 -1.83 -8.26 -26.92
C THR A 591 -2.94 -9.17 -27.45
N THR A 592 -3.28 -10.24 -26.72
CA THR A 592 -4.46 -11.08 -27.04
C THR A 592 -5.25 -11.46 -25.80
N HIS A 593 -6.55 -11.63 -26.00
CA HIS A 593 -7.47 -12.20 -25.03
C HIS A 593 -7.96 -13.60 -25.43
N ASP A 594 -7.72 -14.02 -26.67
CA ASP A 594 -8.25 -15.25 -27.24
C ASP A 594 -7.30 -16.41 -26.92
N THR A 595 -7.41 -16.97 -25.71
CA THR A 595 -6.57 -18.06 -25.21
C THR A 595 -7.37 -19.19 -24.56
N GLU A 596 -8.69 -19.11 -24.59
CA GLU A 596 -9.63 -19.94 -23.84
C GLU A 596 -9.37 -21.43 -24.11
N ASP A 597 -9.05 -21.84 -25.34
CA ASP A 597 -8.77 -23.24 -25.70
C ASP A 597 -7.28 -23.65 -25.61
N MET A 598 -6.43 -22.76 -25.09
CA MET A 598 -4.98 -22.96 -24.99
C MET A 598 -4.49 -23.02 -23.54
N ILE A 599 -5.01 -22.14 -22.68
CA ILE A 599 -4.58 -21.98 -21.29
C ILE A 599 -5.71 -21.38 -20.44
N ARG A 600 -5.95 -21.97 -19.27
CA ARG A 600 -6.96 -21.55 -18.29
C ARG A 600 -6.31 -21.51 -16.90
N TYR A 601 -7.00 -20.96 -15.90
CA TYR A 601 -6.60 -21.15 -14.51
C TYR A 601 -7.79 -21.54 -13.62
N TYR A 602 -7.60 -22.51 -12.74
CA TYR A 602 -8.59 -22.88 -11.74
C TYR A 602 -8.50 -21.93 -10.54
N HIS A 603 -9.56 -21.19 -10.23
CA HIS A 603 -9.60 -20.22 -9.14
C HIS A 603 -10.40 -20.77 -7.96
N TYR A 604 -9.70 -21.07 -6.86
CA TYR A 604 -10.27 -21.60 -5.62
C TYR A 604 -10.57 -20.47 -4.63
N HIS A 605 -11.47 -19.57 -5.00
CA HIS A 605 -11.62 -18.27 -4.36
C HIS A 605 -11.67 -18.31 -2.82
N ASN A 606 -10.74 -17.59 -2.18
CA ASN A 606 -10.58 -17.44 -0.73
C ASN A 606 -10.23 -18.74 0.03
N SER A 607 -9.94 -19.84 -0.67
CA SER A 607 -9.49 -21.09 -0.04
C SER A 607 -8.12 -20.95 0.64
N ILE A 608 -7.27 -20.03 0.18
CA ILE A 608 -5.93 -19.80 0.75
C ILE A 608 -6.00 -19.29 2.20
N ASN A 609 -7.04 -18.54 2.55
CA ASN A 609 -7.27 -18.02 3.92
C ASN A 609 -8.01 -19.03 4.81
N THR A 610 -8.33 -20.22 4.30
CA THR A 610 -9.04 -21.25 5.08
C THR A 610 -8.01 -22.15 5.77
N ILE A 611 -7.82 -21.92 7.07
CA ILE A 611 -6.98 -22.78 7.92
C ILE A 611 -7.68 -24.13 8.16
N GLY A 612 -6.92 -25.22 8.01
CA GLY A 612 -7.43 -26.58 8.15
C GLY A 612 -8.15 -27.09 6.90
N GLU A 613 -9.29 -27.72 7.09
CA GLU A 613 -10.05 -28.40 6.02
C GLU A 613 -10.95 -27.41 5.24
N PRO A 614 -10.74 -27.20 3.93
CA PRO A 614 -11.64 -26.40 3.10
C PRO A 614 -12.96 -27.10 2.72
N CYS A 615 -13.05 -28.44 2.76
CA CYS A 615 -14.34 -29.12 2.56
C CYS A 615 -15.34 -28.72 3.66
N ARG A 616 -16.45 -28.10 3.25
CA ARG A 616 -17.57 -27.72 4.13
C ARG A 616 -18.84 -28.50 3.84
N GLU A 617 -19.04 -28.87 2.58
CA GLU A 617 -20.27 -29.49 2.10
C GLU A 617 -19.93 -30.72 1.24
N PHE A 618 -20.52 -31.87 1.59
CA PHE A 618 -20.24 -33.15 0.95
C PHE A 618 -21.44 -33.58 0.11
N VAL A 619 -21.22 -33.71 -1.20
CA VAL A 619 -22.27 -34.02 -2.18
C VAL A 619 -21.92 -35.29 -2.98
N PRO A 620 -22.88 -36.15 -3.34
CA PRO A 620 -22.62 -37.27 -4.23
C PRO A 620 -21.97 -36.81 -5.54
N MET A 621 -21.09 -37.63 -6.12
CA MET A 621 -20.51 -37.33 -7.43
C MET A 621 -21.62 -37.34 -8.49
N PRO A 622 -21.86 -36.24 -9.21
CA PRO A 622 -22.89 -36.22 -10.25
C PRO A 622 -22.47 -37.13 -11.43
N PRO A 623 -23.42 -37.82 -12.09
CA PRO A 623 -23.15 -38.52 -13.34
C PRO A 623 -22.53 -37.60 -14.41
N PRO A 624 -21.75 -38.13 -15.37
CA PRO A 624 -21.19 -37.33 -16.46
C PRO A 624 -22.26 -36.50 -17.18
N GLY A 625 -22.04 -35.19 -17.32
CA GLY A 625 -22.98 -34.25 -17.92
C GLY A 625 -24.01 -33.64 -16.96
N ASN A 626 -24.19 -34.20 -15.76
CA ASN A 626 -25.10 -33.62 -14.75
C ASN A 626 -24.42 -32.52 -13.92
N VAL A 627 -25.25 -31.66 -13.33
CA VAL A 627 -24.83 -30.58 -12.42
C VAL A 627 -25.30 -30.82 -10.99
N THR A 628 -24.46 -30.44 -10.02
CA THR A 628 -24.83 -30.29 -8.62
C THR A 628 -25.14 -28.81 -8.34
N TRP A 629 -26.33 -28.52 -7.83
CA TRP A 629 -26.72 -27.16 -7.45
C TRP A 629 -26.33 -26.85 -6.01
N PHE A 630 -25.62 -25.74 -5.80
CA PHE A 630 -25.23 -25.27 -4.48
C PHE A 630 -25.15 -23.73 -4.47
N GLU A 631 -25.70 -23.08 -3.43
CA GLU A 631 -25.76 -21.61 -3.34
C GLU A 631 -26.29 -20.91 -4.62
N LYS A 632 -27.26 -21.56 -5.31
CA LYS A 632 -27.84 -21.15 -6.61
C LYS A 632 -26.86 -21.17 -7.81
N ILE A 633 -25.72 -21.81 -7.67
CA ILE A 633 -24.73 -22.01 -8.74
C ILE A 633 -24.75 -23.48 -9.19
N PRO A 634 -24.81 -23.77 -10.51
CA PRO A 634 -24.66 -25.11 -11.04
C PRO A 634 -23.16 -25.46 -11.18
N TYR A 635 -22.73 -26.52 -10.49
CA TYR A 635 -21.38 -27.05 -10.55
C TYR A 635 -21.33 -28.37 -11.32
N VAL A 636 -20.32 -28.54 -12.17
CA VAL A 636 -19.96 -29.85 -12.76
C VAL A 636 -18.78 -30.46 -12.02
N TYR A 637 -18.68 -31.79 -12.03
CA TYR A 637 -17.48 -32.46 -11.55
C TYR A 637 -16.31 -32.22 -12.51
N ASP A 638 -15.17 -31.76 -11.99
CA ASP A 638 -13.93 -31.52 -12.72
C ASP A 638 -12.75 -32.09 -11.92
N GLY A 639 -12.36 -33.32 -12.27
CA GLY A 639 -11.27 -34.04 -11.64
C GLY A 639 -9.90 -33.80 -12.29
N ASN A 640 -9.72 -32.80 -13.17
CA ASN A 640 -8.49 -32.64 -13.95
C ASN A 640 -7.25 -32.41 -13.06
N MET A 641 -7.35 -31.50 -12.09
CA MET A 641 -6.29 -31.23 -11.13
C MET A 641 -6.03 -32.42 -10.20
N LYS A 642 -7.10 -33.10 -9.75
CA LYS A 642 -7.01 -34.29 -8.87
C LYS A 642 -6.12 -35.39 -9.47
N ARG A 643 -6.19 -35.62 -10.79
CA ARG A 643 -5.38 -36.65 -11.47
C ARG A 643 -3.86 -36.39 -11.43
N LEU A 644 -3.43 -35.15 -11.23
CA LEU A 644 -2.01 -34.78 -11.18
C LEU A 644 -1.40 -34.96 -9.78
N ALA A 645 -2.21 -35.05 -8.73
CA ALA A 645 -1.72 -34.88 -7.36
C ALA A 645 -0.68 -35.91 -6.90
N GLY A 646 -0.78 -37.17 -7.34
CA GLY A 646 0.25 -38.19 -7.07
C GLY A 646 1.61 -37.76 -7.62
N THR A 647 1.65 -37.43 -8.92
CA THR A 647 2.84 -36.93 -9.61
C THR A 647 3.45 -35.71 -8.92
N ILE A 648 2.63 -34.73 -8.53
CA ILE A 648 3.12 -33.51 -7.86
C ILE A 648 3.65 -33.80 -6.45
N LYS A 649 2.98 -34.67 -5.67
CA LYS A 649 3.46 -35.09 -4.34
C LYS A 649 4.79 -35.84 -4.41
N ASP A 650 4.98 -36.67 -5.44
CA ASP A 650 6.23 -37.41 -5.61
C ASP A 650 7.35 -36.52 -6.17
N PHE A 651 7.04 -35.60 -7.08
CA PHE A 651 7.95 -34.54 -7.53
C PHE A 651 8.43 -33.66 -6.36
N GLU A 652 7.54 -33.23 -5.46
CA GLU A 652 7.92 -32.45 -4.27
C GLU A 652 8.94 -33.20 -3.42
N LYS A 653 8.64 -34.46 -3.06
CA LYS A 653 9.54 -35.30 -2.26
C LYS A 653 10.91 -35.44 -2.94
N GLN A 654 10.93 -35.74 -4.24
CA GLN A 654 12.17 -35.91 -5.00
C GLN A 654 12.98 -34.62 -5.11
N THR A 655 12.32 -33.46 -5.19
CA THR A 655 12.99 -32.17 -5.41
C THR A 655 13.52 -31.55 -4.11
N ILE A 656 12.71 -31.48 -3.04
CA ILE A 656 13.10 -30.76 -1.81
C ILE A 656 13.41 -31.65 -0.61
N ASN A 657 12.86 -32.87 -0.49
CA ASN A 657 13.27 -33.77 0.60
C ASN A 657 14.62 -34.46 0.33
N ALA A 658 15.09 -34.49 -0.92
CA ALA A 658 16.45 -34.92 -1.26
C ALA A 658 17.53 -33.86 -0.93
N THR A 659 17.13 -32.69 -0.41
CA THR A 659 18.02 -31.57 -0.05
C THR A 659 18.03 -31.32 1.47
N ILE A 660 17.63 -32.31 2.28
CA ILE A 660 17.60 -32.30 3.76
C ILE A 660 18.37 -33.52 4.28
#